data_AF-A0AAX6FIG3-F1
#
_entry.id   AF-A0AAX6FIG3-F1
#
_cell.length_a   1.000
_cell.length_b   1.000
_cell.length_c   1.000
_cell.angle_alpha   90.00
_cell.angle_beta   90.00
_cell.angle_gamma   90.00
#
_symmetry.space_group_name_H-M   'P 1'
#
loop_
_entity.id
_entity.type
_entity.pdbx_description
1 polymer ?
#
loop_
_entity_poly.entity_id
_entity_poly.type
_entity_poly.pdbx_seq_one_letter_code
_entity_poly.pdbx_strand_id
1 'polypeptide(L)'
;MLEPQSGLLKEIDVLSSPSSRLGHTASVIGYNVFVIGGRGDPTQILNDVWVLHAVEKRWTLLECSGSIFRQRHRHAAAAVGSNIYVFGGLNGDLIYSCMNTLNIDTSEWSEVSIQGEWPSARHSHSLVANGPILFMFGGYDGEKALGDLYSFDIRTCLWKKEKTSGVAPYPRFSHSMFIYKDFLGIVGGCPIKQQNQELALLDLHHRVWILVSVDSVGRDIWVRSSACIIDDDLVIVGGGTSCYAFGTKFNQPVKINLNVLDSLYGVATDKETKPVIKGQKAVGNSLTHCSNHLQDISHSSNSHLELGTPNGDKCTDGKYVSFQVEKRNAKLAKDLLKKFGWLDLRMKVQRSLDGSHIYLPITRSFYHFYQKECVNSTNTSENCQLGSSAVEGISLNEVSIPMALSFLLSCGGFIEIDDVTCTRKVCKAPQRVLKELVCSLLKEKGMPRTLLEQLPSRWERLGDIVVLPVNSFKDPIWDSIGEELWPIVAKSLSAQRLARQGRILPTGTRDSSLEILVGDDGWVTHQENGILYSFDTTKCMFSSGNLSEKLRMAHLDCRDEIVVDLFAGIGYFVLPFLVKAKAKLVYACEWNPHAIKALQHNVHANLVADRCIILEGDNRVTAPKGVADRVCLGLIPSSEGSWIAAVRALRAEGGVLHVHGNVNDSEENSWLAYVVSSIGNIAQSEGLAWDVSLQHLERVKWYGPHIRHLVADVRCKQL
;
A
#
# COMPACT_ATOMS: atom_id res chain seq x y z
N MET A 1 -23.60 2.28 12.57
CA MET A 1 -22.90 3.26 13.44
C MET A 1 -21.44 2.87 13.59
N LEU A 2 -20.54 3.84 13.69
CA LEU A 2 -19.16 3.61 14.12
C LEU A 2 -19.06 3.91 15.63
N GLU A 3 -18.42 3.04 16.39
CA GLU A 3 -18.12 3.28 17.80
C GLU A 3 -16.78 4.05 17.92
N PRO A 4 -16.76 5.34 18.35
CA PRO A 4 -15.59 6.23 18.14
C PRO A 4 -14.31 5.86 18.91
N GLN A 5 -14.42 4.98 19.92
CA GLN A 5 -13.32 4.53 20.77
C GLN A 5 -12.72 3.19 20.30
N SER A 6 -13.54 2.25 19.83
CA SER A 6 -13.11 0.92 19.39
C SER A 6 -12.85 0.82 17.88
N GLY A 7 -13.43 1.73 17.09
CA GLY A 7 -13.44 1.66 15.63
C GLY A 7 -14.40 0.61 15.06
N LEU A 8 -15.21 -0.05 15.91
CA LEU A 8 -16.15 -1.09 15.47
C LEU A 8 -17.33 -0.49 14.71
N LEU A 9 -17.69 -1.14 13.59
CA LEU A 9 -18.90 -0.85 12.83
C LEU A 9 -20.03 -1.76 13.32
N LYS A 10 -21.04 -1.17 13.96
CA LYS A 10 -22.28 -1.85 14.31
C LYS A 10 -23.34 -1.57 13.24
N GLU A 11 -24.01 -2.62 12.77
CA GLU A 11 -25.21 -2.49 11.94
C GLU A 11 -26.34 -1.76 12.71
N ILE A 12 -27.28 -1.17 11.98
CA ILE A 12 -28.47 -0.56 12.58
C ILE A 12 -29.70 -1.14 11.89
N ASP A 13 -30.61 -1.69 12.68
CA ASP A 13 -31.93 -2.13 12.20
C ASP A 13 -32.67 -0.89 11.69
N VAL A 14 -33.14 -0.96 10.44
CA VAL A 14 -33.84 0.13 9.75
C VAL A 14 -35.11 -0.36 9.08
N LEU A 15 -36.14 0.50 9.07
CA LEU A 15 -37.40 0.25 8.38
C LEU A 15 -37.29 0.69 6.91
N SER A 16 -37.57 -0.24 5.99
CA SER A 16 -37.32 -0.13 4.54
C SER A 16 -35.83 0.04 4.20
N SER A 17 -35.47 0.00 2.91
CA SER A 17 -34.10 0.21 2.43
C SER A 17 -34.06 0.55 0.93
N PRO A 18 -33.13 1.41 0.46
CA PRO A 18 -32.78 1.49 -0.95
C PRO A 18 -32.24 0.14 -1.45
N SER A 19 -32.37 -0.10 -2.76
CA SER A 19 -31.69 -1.22 -3.43
C SER A 19 -30.16 -1.16 -3.26
N SER A 20 -29.52 -2.33 -3.09
CA SER A 20 -28.06 -2.48 -3.06
C SER A 20 -27.42 -1.80 -4.27
N ARG A 21 -26.49 -0.86 -4.03
CA ARG A 21 -26.01 0.06 -5.07
C ARG A 21 -24.56 0.54 -4.88
N LEU A 22 -23.82 0.65 -5.98
CA LEU A 22 -22.46 1.17 -6.01
C LEU A 22 -22.38 2.54 -6.71
N GLY A 23 -21.43 3.38 -6.31
CA GLY A 23 -21.19 4.68 -6.96
C GLY A 23 -22.35 5.66 -6.86
N HIS A 24 -23.22 5.50 -5.86
CA HIS A 24 -24.10 6.56 -5.36
C HIS A 24 -23.26 7.64 -4.65
N THR A 25 -23.86 8.79 -4.36
CA THR A 25 -23.33 9.72 -3.36
C THR A 25 -24.23 9.73 -2.12
N ALA A 26 -23.66 10.12 -0.98
CA ALA A 26 -24.38 10.30 0.28
C ALA A 26 -24.03 11.68 0.85
N SER A 27 -25.05 12.50 1.13
CA SER A 27 -24.92 13.84 1.73
C SER A 27 -25.73 13.92 3.02
N VAL A 28 -25.26 14.69 4.00
CA VAL A 28 -25.97 14.90 5.28
C VAL A 28 -26.48 16.33 5.34
N ILE A 29 -27.78 16.50 5.64
CA ILE A 29 -28.36 17.80 5.99
C ILE A 29 -29.23 17.60 7.24
N GLY A 30 -28.96 18.37 8.29
CA GLY A 30 -29.55 18.15 9.61
C GLY A 30 -29.25 16.75 10.13
N TYR A 31 -30.31 16.02 10.51
CA TYR A 31 -30.22 14.62 10.98
C TYR A 31 -30.48 13.58 9.88
N ASN A 32 -30.59 14.02 8.61
CA ASN A 32 -31.03 13.18 7.50
C ASN A 32 -29.88 12.91 6.52
N VAL A 33 -29.78 11.67 6.05
CA VAL A 33 -28.77 11.25 5.05
C VAL A 33 -29.44 10.98 3.72
N PHE A 34 -29.06 11.75 2.70
CA PHE A 34 -29.60 11.71 1.35
C PHE A 34 -28.66 10.90 0.45
N VAL A 35 -29.14 9.75 -0.03
CA VAL A 35 -28.45 8.86 -0.99
C VAL A 35 -29.01 9.10 -2.38
N ILE A 36 -28.14 9.46 -3.33
CA ILE A 36 -28.53 9.88 -4.68
C ILE A 36 -27.99 8.91 -5.73
N GLY A 37 -28.90 8.35 -6.55
CA GLY A 37 -28.62 7.54 -7.73
C GLY A 37 -27.67 6.37 -7.47
N GLY A 38 -26.70 6.20 -8.38
CA GLY A 38 -25.74 5.09 -8.35
C GLY A 38 -26.10 4.00 -9.35
N ARG A 39 -25.73 2.76 -9.06
CA ARG A 39 -25.98 1.59 -9.92
C ARG A 39 -26.22 0.33 -9.10
N GLY A 40 -27.30 -0.39 -9.39
CA GLY A 40 -27.59 -1.70 -8.77
C GLY A 40 -26.75 -2.81 -9.39
N ASP A 41 -26.99 -3.10 -10.67
CA ASP A 41 -26.35 -4.15 -11.45
C ASP A 41 -25.72 -3.56 -12.75
N PRO A 42 -25.09 -4.34 -13.67
CA PRO A 42 -24.49 -3.80 -14.88
C PRO A 42 -25.39 -2.94 -15.78
N THR A 43 -26.71 -3.15 -15.80
CA THR A 43 -27.67 -2.42 -16.64
C THR A 43 -28.54 -1.45 -15.84
N GLN A 44 -28.85 -1.73 -14.58
CA GLN A 44 -29.67 -0.86 -13.73
C GLN A 44 -28.88 0.33 -13.14
N ILE A 45 -28.84 1.43 -13.89
CA ILE A 45 -28.30 2.73 -13.44
C ILE A 45 -29.44 3.60 -12.90
N LEU A 46 -29.18 4.29 -11.78
CA LEU A 46 -30.22 4.87 -10.92
C LEU A 46 -30.17 6.40 -10.88
N ASN A 47 -31.33 7.02 -10.67
CA ASN A 47 -31.53 8.46 -10.42
C ASN A 47 -32.47 8.76 -9.24
N ASP A 48 -32.85 7.74 -8.47
CA ASP A 48 -33.68 7.88 -7.29
C ASP A 48 -32.95 8.58 -6.13
N VAL A 49 -33.72 9.20 -5.24
CA VAL A 49 -33.21 9.88 -4.03
C VAL A 49 -33.82 9.20 -2.81
N TRP A 50 -32.99 8.67 -1.94
CA TRP A 50 -33.41 8.01 -0.71
C TRP A 50 -32.94 8.79 0.52
N VAL A 51 -33.84 8.97 1.49
CA VAL A 51 -33.56 9.67 2.73
C VAL A 51 -33.60 8.68 3.89
N LEU A 52 -32.50 8.58 4.63
CA LEU A 52 -32.47 7.94 5.95
C LEU A 52 -32.72 9.01 7.00
N HIS A 53 -33.87 8.90 7.68
CA HIS A 53 -34.19 9.67 8.88
C HIS A 53 -33.44 9.02 10.05
N ALA A 54 -32.24 9.51 10.37
CA ALA A 54 -31.31 8.77 11.23
C ALA A 54 -31.81 8.58 12.68
N VAL A 55 -32.66 9.50 13.16
CA VAL A 55 -33.32 9.41 14.47
C VAL A 55 -34.41 8.33 14.47
N GLU A 56 -35.23 8.27 13.42
CA GLU A 56 -36.31 7.28 13.28
C GLU A 56 -35.81 5.89 12.85
N LYS A 57 -34.58 5.80 12.32
CA LYS A 57 -34.03 4.62 11.65
C LYS A 57 -34.92 4.11 10.51
N ARG A 58 -35.40 5.03 9.68
CA ARG A 58 -36.35 4.73 8.59
C ARG A 58 -35.85 5.30 7.26
N TRP A 59 -35.96 4.51 6.20
CA TRP A 59 -35.71 4.95 4.84
C TRP A 59 -37.02 5.37 4.15
N THR A 60 -36.97 6.48 3.42
CA THR A 60 -38.03 6.92 2.50
C THR A 60 -37.44 7.21 1.13
N LEU A 61 -38.10 6.73 0.07
CA LEU A 61 -37.93 7.30 -1.27
C LEU A 61 -38.45 8.74 -1.24
N LEU A 62 -37.70 9.68 -1.81
CA LEU A 62 -38.09 11.08 -1.96
C LEU A 62 -38.55 11.31 -3.40
N GLU A 63 -39.84 11.57 -3.57
CA GLU A 63 -40.39 11.99 -4.85
C GLU A 63 -39.91 13.42 -5.16
N CYS A 64 -39.06 13.57 -6.18
CA CYS A 64 -38.47 14.85 -6.56
C CYS A 64 -39.09 15.40 -7.84
N SER A 65 -39.34 16.70 -7.87
CA SER A 65 -39.94 17.43 -8.99
C SER A 65 -38.91 18.33 -9.70
N GLY A 66 -39.36 19.15 -10.66
CA GLY A 66 -38.51 20.11 -11.39
C GLY A 66 -37.74 19.50 -12.56
N SER A 67 -36.43 19.75 -12.62
CA SER A 67 -35.54 19.36 -13.73
C SER A 67 -35.21 17.86 -13.70
N ILE A 68 -35.16 17.21 -14.87
CA ILE A 68 -34.92 15.76 -14.94
C ILE A 68 -33.48 15.42 -14.52
N PHE A 69 -33.31 14.92 -13.28
CA PHE A 69 -32.05 14.32 -12.85
C PHE A 69 -31.82 12.99 -13.58
N ARG A 70 -30.88 13.00 -14.53
CA ARG A 70 -30.53 11.83 -15.36
C ARG A 70 -29.78 10.76 -14.57
N GLN A 71 -30.16 9.50 -14.80
CA GLN A 71 -29.50 8.28 -14.29
C GLN A 71 -27.99 8.36 -14.44
N ARG A 72 -27.26 8.16 -13.34
CA ARG A 72 -25.80 8.23 -13.31
C ARG A 72 -25.19 7.61 -12.06
N HIS A 73 -23.97 7.10 -12.20
CA HIS A 73 -23.15 6.66 -11.08
C HIS A 73 -21.74 7.28 -11.13
N ARG A 74 -21.01 7.22 -10.00
CA ARG A 74 -19.67 7.81 -9.83
C ARG A 74 -19.64 9.33 -10.10
N HIS A 75 -20.76 10.01 -9.92
CA HIS A 75 -20.82 11.45 -9.73
C HIS A 75 -20.22 11.81 -8.36
N ALA A 76 -19.95 13.09 -8.11
CA ALA A 76 -19.70 13.59 -6.75
C ALA A 76 -20.79 14.58 -6.34
N ALA A 77 -20.98 14.72 -5.03
CA ALA A 77 -21.99 15.60 -4.46
C ALA A 77 -21.48 16.31 -3.20
N ALA A 78 -22.00 17.50 -2.93
CA ALA A 78 -21.75 18.26 -1.70
C ALA A 78 -22.99 19.06 -1.31
N ALA A 79 -23.27 19.13 0.00
CA ALA A 79 -24.40 19.90 0.54
C ALA A 79 -23.95 21.28 1.05
N VAL A 80 -24.74 22.31 0.79
CA VAL A 80 -24.61 23.65 1.42
C VAL A 80 -26.00 24.19 1.72
N GLY A 81 -26.29 24.41 3.01
CA GLY A 81 -27.66 24.69 3.46
C GLY A 81 -28.62 23.58 3.03
N SER A 82 -29.79 23.95 2.52
CA SER A 82 -30.80 23.02 1.99
C SER A 82 -30.53 22.50 0.57
N ASN A 83 -29.36 22.78 -0.02
CA ASN A 83 -29.05 22.43 -1.40
C ASN A 83 -27.99 21.33 -1.49
N ILE A 84 -28.27 20.25 -2.22
CA ILE A 84 -27.30 19.21 -2.58
C ILE A 84 -26.89 19.40 -4.04
N TYR A 85 -25.65 19.84 -4.25
CA TYR A 85 -25.05 20.04 -5.56
C TYR A 85 -24.40 18.74 -6.04
N VAL A 86 -24.71 18.30 -7.26
CA VAL A 86 -24.21 17.07 -7.89
C VAL A 86 -23.53 17.38 -9.21
N PHE A 87 -22.27 16.96 -9.38
CA PHE A 87 -21.50 17.18 -10.60
C PHE A 87 -21.14 15.87 -11.33
N GLY A 88 -21.20 15.91 -12.66
CA GLY A 88 -20.67 14.88 -13.55
C GLY A 88 -21.23 13.48 -13.31
N GLY A 89 -20.35 12.46 -13.31
CA GLY A 89 -20.71 11.05 -13.27
C GLY A 89 -20.80 10.41 -14.66
N LEU A 90 -21.25 9.15 -14.73
CA LEU A 90 -21.39 8.44 -16.02
C LEU A 90 -22.64 7.54 -16.07
N ASN A 91 -23.08 7.24 -17.30
CA ASN A 91 -24.16 6.32 -17.66
C ASN A 91 -23.81 5.60 -18.97
N GLY A 92 -23.54 4.30 -18.91
CA GLY A 92 -22.91 3.58 -20.03
C GLY A 92 -21.58 4.23 -20.40
N ASP A 93 -21.37 4.52 -21.69
CA ASP A 93 -20.19 5.24 -22.18
C ASP A 93 -20.33 6.78 -22.07
N LEU A 94 -21.51 7.30 -21.73
CA LEU A 94 -21.75 8.74 -21.60
C LEU A 94 -21.24 9.26 -20.25
N ILE A 95 -20.24 10.14 -20.29
CA ILE A 95 -19.71 10.85 -19.12
C ILE A 95 -20.29 12.27 -19.09
N TYR A 96 -20.83 12.69 -17.95
CA TYR A 96 -21.46 14.00 -17.79
C TYR A 96 -20.46 15.08 -17.35
N SER A 97 -20.71 16.32 -17.79
CA SER A 97 -20.09 17.56 -17.32
C SER A 97 -21.06 18.52 -16.62
N CYS A 98 -22.36 18.19 -16.58
CA CYS A 98 -23.37 19.08 -16.02
C CYS A 98 -23.39 19.08 -14.48
N MET A 99 -23.97 20.14 -13.91
CA MET A 99 -24.23 20.27 -12.48
C MET A 99 -25.71 20.42 -12.22
N ASN A 100 -26.25 19.56 -11.35
CA ASN A 100 -27.65 19.60 -10.90
C ASN A 100 -27.70 19.90 -9.41
N THR A 101 -28.72 20.63 -8.94
CA THR A 101 -28.93 20.91 -7.52
C THR A 101 -30.30 20.41 -7.10
N LEU A 102 -30.36 19.60 -6.06
CA LEU A 102 -31.60 19.26 -5.35
C LEU A 102 -31.76 20.22 -4.17
N ASN A 103 -32.84 20.99 -4.14
CA ASN A 103 -33.26 21.68 -2.93
C ASN A 103 -34.12 20.72 -2.09
N ILE A 104 -33.77 20.50 -0.82
CA ILE A 104 -34.49 19.54 0.04
C ILE A 104 -35.77 20.11 0.68
N ASP A 105 -35.93 21.44 0.72
CA ASP A 105 -37.10 22.09 1.31
C ASP A 105 -38.28 22.07 0.34
N THR A 106 -38.04 22.25 -0.97
CA THR A 106 -39.05 22.08 -2.04
C THR A 106 -39.05 20.70 -2.67
N SER A 107 -38.00 19.89 -2.44
CA SER A 107 -37.73 18.61 -3.14
C SER A 107 -37.58 18.74 -4.66
N GLU A 108 -37.21 19.93 -5.15
CA GLU A 108 -37.04 20.21 -6.58
C GLU A 108 -35.59 20.08 -7.04
N TRP A 109 -35.42 19.45 -8.20
CA TRP A 109 -34.18 19.48 -8.98
C TRP A 109 -34.11 20.71 -9.88
N SER A 110 -32.92 21.29 -9.97
CA SER A 110 -32.54 22.31 -10.95
C SER A 110 -31.29 21.89 -11.72
N GLU A 111 -31.16 22.31 -12.97
CA GLU A 111 -29.87 22.33 -13.67
C GLU A 111 -29.25 23.73 -13.52
N VAL A 112 -28.01 23.79 -13.04
CA VAL A 112 -27.36 25.07 -12.74
C VAL A 112 -26.72 25.61 -14.01
N SER A 113 -26.96 26.89 -14.34
CA SER A 113 -26.30 27.55 -15.46
C SER A 113 -24.78 27.56 -15.24
N ILE A 114 -24.04 26.92 -16.16
CA ILE A 114 -22.60 26.66 -15.97
C ILE A 114 -21.79 27.73 -16.69
N GLN A 115 -21.04 28.52 -15.91
CA GLN A 115 -20.32 29.70 -16.38
C GLN A 115 -18.88 29.70 -15.86
N GLY A 116 -18.00 30.49 -16.50
CA GLY A 116 -16.58 30.58 -16.14
C GLY A 116 -15.72 29.43 -16.70
N GLU A 117 -14.65 29.08 -16.00
CA GLU A 117 -13.73 28.00 -16.38
C GLU A 117 -14.33 26.63 -16.07
N TRP A 118 -15.30 26.17 -16.88
CA TRP A 118 -16.01 24.91 -16.68
C TRP A 118 -15.05 23.68 -16.74
N PRO A 119 -15.02 22.82 -15.70
CA PRO A 119 -14.36 21.51 -15.76
C PRO A 119 -14.92 20.57 -16.84
N SER A 120 -14.03 19.83 -17.51
CA SER A 120 -14.39 18.77 -18.46
C SER A 120 -15.32 17.69 -17.86
N ALA A 121 -16.05 16.99 -18.72
CA ALA A 121 -16.82 15.79 -18.36
C ALA A 121 -15.94 14.80 -17.60
N ARG A 122 -16.45 14.28 -16.47
CA ARG A 122 -15.65 13.44 -15.56
C ARG A 122 -16.49 12.62 -14.58
N HIS A 123 -15.98 11.46 -14.22
CA HIS A 123 -16.50 10.63 -13.13
C HIS A 123 -15.41 10.31 -12.10
N SER A 124 -15.81 9.77 -10.94
CA SER A 124 -14.90 9.35 -9.86
C SER A 124 -13.92 10.44 -9.40
N HIS A 125 -14.32 11.71 -9.52
CA HIS A 125 -13.73 12.85 -8.85
C HIS A 125 -14.28 12.94 -7.41
N SER A 126 -13.83 13.91 -6.63
CA SER A 126 -14.48 14.29 -5.37
C SER A 126 -14.91 15.75 -5.41
N LEU A 127 -15.97 16.08 -4.67
CA LEU A 127 -16.55 17.42 -4.50
C LEU A 127 -16.77 17.63 -3.00
N VAL A 128 -16.36 18.78 -2.44
CA VAL A 128 -16.60 19.15 -1.03
C VAL A 128 -16.96 20.63 -0.93
N ALA A 129 -17.69 21.03 0.11
CA ALA A 129 -17.98 22.42 0.38
C ALA A 129 -17.05 23.00 1.46
N ASN A 130 -16.60 24.25 1.28
CA ASN A 130 -16.14 25.12 2.35
C ASN A 130 -16.89 26.46 2.26
N GLY A 131 -17.83 26.69 3.19
CA GLY A 131 -18.75 27.82 3.14
C GLY A 131 -19.52 27.86 1.80
N PRO A 132 -19.57 28.99 1.08
CA PRO A 132 -20.26 29.13 -0.19
C PRO A 132 -19.46 28.57 -1.39
N ILE A 133 -18.27 28.01 -1.18
CA ILE A 133 -17.40 27.52 -2.26
C ILE A 133 -17.40 26.00 -2.29
N LEU A 134 -17.78 25.41 -3.42
CA LEU A 134 -17.56 23.99 -3.70
C LEU A 134 -16.19 23.82 -4.34
N PHE A 135 -15.36 22.90 -3.83
CA PHE A 135 -14.09 22.52 -4.43
C PHE A 135 -14.20 21.13 -5.04
N MET A 136 -13.72 20.99 -6.29
CA MET A 136 -13.67 19.72 -7.01
C MET A 136 -12.24 19.40 -7.43
N PHE A 137 -11.80 18.16 -7.22
CA PHE A 137 -10.49 17.70 -7.67
C PHE A 137 -10.54 16.45 -8.54
N GLY A 138 -9.73 16.45 -9.60
CA GLY A 138 -9.36 15.26 -10.36
C GLY A 138 -10.53 14.52 -11.01
N GLY A 139 -10.49 13.19 -10.94
CA GLY A 139 -11.43 12.29 -11.62
C GLY A 139 -10.82 11.60 -12.85
N TYR A 140 -11.69 11.08 -13.71
CA TYR A 140 -11.34 10.42 -14.97
C TYR A 140 -12.30 10.91 -16.06
N ASP A 141 -11.78 11.29 -17.23
CA ASP A 141 -12.53 11.89 -18.35
C ASP A 141 -12.97 10.90 -19.45
N GLY A 142 -12.54 9.64 -19.35
CA GLY A 142 -12.68 8.61 -20.38
C GLY A 142 -11.33 8.09 -20.89
N GLU A 143 -10.33 8.96 -20.95
CA GLU A 143 -8.99 8.67 -21.48
C GLU A 143 -7.91 8.60 -20.38
N LYS A 144 -8.01 9.47 -19.37
CA LYS A 144 -6.92 9.76 -18.43
C LYS A 144 -7.42 10.18 -17.04
N ALA A 145 -6.56 9.93 -16.05
CA ALA A 145 -6.74 10.48 -14.71
C ALA A 145 -6.47 11.99 -14.73
N LEU A 146 -7.31 12.75 -14.04
CA LEU A 146 -7.25 14.21 -13.95
C LEU A 146 -6.65 14.64 -12.61
N GLY A 147 -5.99 15.79 -12.58
CA GLY A 147 -5.34 16.35 -11.39
C GLY A 147 -5.47 17.87 -11.32
N ASP A 148 -6.51 18.42 -11.94
CA ASP A 148 -6.89 19.81 -11.81
C ASP A 148 -7.81 20.03 -10.61
N LEU A 149 -7.65 21.19 -9.99
CA LEU A 149 -8.51 21.70 -8.94
C LEU A 149 -9.41 22.80 -9.52
N TYR A 150 -10.69 22.74 -9.19
CA TYR A 150 -11.67 23.76 -9.53
C TYR A 150 -12.40 24.22 -8.27
N SER A 151 -12.84 25.48 -8.28
CA SER A 151 -13.78 26.05 -7.31
C SER A 151 -15.04 26.52 -8.03
N PHE A 152 -16.19 26.39 -7.38
CA PHE A 152 -17.47 26.96 -7.79
C PHE A 152 -18.07 27.77 -6.64
N ASP A 153 -18.38 29.05 -6.89
CA ASP A 153 -19.07 29.89 -5.91
C ASP A 153 -20.59 29.81 -6.13
N ILE A 154 -21.32 29.26 -5.16
CA ILE A 154 -22.77 29.04 -5.29
C ILE A 154 -23.59 30.33 -5.37
N ARG A 155 -22.99 31.49 -5.08
CA ARG A 155 -23.65 32.81 -5.11
C ARG A 155 -23.54 33.51 -6.46
N THR A 156 -22.49 33.20 -7.23
CA THR A 156 -22.25 33.79 -8.56
C THR A 156 -22.44 32.79 -9.69
N CYS A 157 -22.54 31.50 -9.37
CA CYS A 157 -22.59 30.38 -10.32
C CYS A 157 -21.38 30.29 -11.27
N LEU A 158 -20.23 30.82 -10.86
CA LEU A 158 -19.00 30.79 -11.63
C LEU A 158 -18.08 29.63 -11.22
N TRP A 159 -17.67 28.82 -12.19
CA TRP A 159 -16.51 27.94 -12.08
C TRP A 159 -15.22 28.71 -12.34
N LYS A 160 -14.17 28.34 -11.61
CA LYS A 160 -12.82 28.88 -11.72
C LYS A 160 -11.82 27.73 -11.57
N LYS A 161 -10.76 27.72 -12.38
CA LYS A 161 -9.65 26.77 -12.27
C LYS A 161 -8.65 27.31 -11.25
N GLU A 162 -8.47 26.60 -10.14
CA GLU A 162 -7.68 27.11 -9.02
C GLU A 162 -6.18 26.97 -9.30
N LYS A 163 -5.52 28.14 -9.46
CA LYS A 163 -4.07 28.24 -9.61
C LYS A 163 -3.43 28.03 -8.23
N THR A 164 -2.88 26.85 -8.03
CA THR A 164 -2.23 26.43 -6.79
C THR A 164 -0.71 26.28 -6.98
N SER A 165 0.03 26.36 -5.88
CA SER A 165 1.49 26.17 -5.84
C SER A 165 1.88 25.06 -4.86
N GLY A 166 3.18 24.84 -4.62
CA GLY A 166 3.65 23.71 -3.80
C GLY A 166 3.63 22.38 -4.57
N VAL A 167 3.46 21.26 -3.85
CA VAL A 167 3.51 19.91 -4.44
C VAL A 167 2.11 19.31 -4.54
N ALA A 168 1.40 19.65 -5.61
CA ALA A 168 0.05 19.16 -5.86
C ALA A 168 -0.01 17.62 -5.98
N PRO A 169 -1.08 16.95 -5.50
CA PRO A 169 -1.23 15.51 -5.61
C PRO A 169 -1.33 15.08 -7.09
N TYR A 170 -0.64 13.99 -7.44
CA TYR A 170 -0.69 13.44 -8.81
C TYR A 170 -2.13 13.18 -9.30
N PRO A 171 -2.41 13.37 -10.61
CA PRO A 171 -3.71 13.09 -11.22
C PRO A 171 -4.29 11.72 -10.83
N ARG A 172 -5.54 11.74 -10.34
CA ARG A 172 -6.17 10.57 -9.72
C ARG A 172 -7.70 10.61 -9.69
N PHE A 173 -8.29 9.42 -9.62
CA PHE A 173 -9.73 9.16 -9.47
C PHE A 173 -9.99 8.16 -8.34
N SER A 174 -11.24 8.12 -7.84
CA SER A 174 -11.65 7.29 -6.69
C SER A 174 -10.81 7.50 -5.42
N HIS A 175 -10.30 8.72 -5.24
CA HIS A 175 -9.74 9.21 -3.98
C HIS A 175 -10.88 9.62 -3.02
N SER A 176 -10.52 9.95 -1.78
CA SER A 176 -11.40 10.67 -0.85
C SER A 176 -10.87 12.10 -0.68
N MET A 177 -11.78 13.07 -0.50
CA MET A 177 -11.45 14.47 -0.26
C MET A 177 -12.30 15.00 0.91
N PHE A 178 -11.74 15.91 1.71
CA PHE A 178 -12.39 16.47 2.90
C PHE A 178 -11.92 17.91 3.15
N ILE A 179 -12.64 18.64 4.01
CA ILE A 179 -12.19 19.90 4.60
C ILE A 179 -11.86 19.66 6.08
N TYR A 180 -10.78 20.24 6.57
CA TYR A 180 -10.43 20.26 7.99
C TYR A 180 -9.77 21.61 8.32
N LYS A 181 -10.42 22.40 9.18
CA LYS A 181 -10.03 23.80 9.45
C LYS A 181 -9.86 24.54 8.10
N ASP A 182 -8.76 25.24 7.87
CA ASP A 182 -8.49 25.94 6.61
C ASP A 182 -7.82 25.07 5.51
N PHE A 183 -7.80 23.75 5.68
CA PHE A 183 -7.20 22.82 4.70
C PHE A 183 -8.24 22.03 3.92
N LEU A 184 -8.02 21.91 2.61
CA LEU A 184 -8.63 20.86 1.79
C LEU A 184 -7.67 19.66 1.71
N GLY A 185 -8.10 18.51 2.21
CA GLY A 185 -7.31 17.28 2.26
C GLY A 185 -7.71 16.28 1.18
N ILE A 186 -6.73 15.65 0.53
CA ILE A 186 -6.91 14.59 -0.47
C ILE A 186 -6.09 13.35 -0.07
N VAL A 187 -6.74 12.20 -0.09
CA VAL A 187 -6.17 10.93 0.36
C VAL A 187 -6.56 9.76 -0.56
N GLY A 188 -5.59 8.87 -0.84
CA GLY A 188 -5.82 7.66 -1.62
C GLY A 188 -6.05 7.87 -3.12
N GLY A 189 -6.82 6.97 -3.75
CA GLY A 189 -7.17 6.96 -5.17
C GLY A 189 -6.22 6.22 -6.11
N CYS A 190 -6.66 6.08 -7.37
CA CYS A 190 -5.92 5.47 -8.48
C CYS A 190 -5.45 6.56 -9.47
N PRO A 191 -4.29 6.41 -10.15
CA PRO A 191 -3.39 5.25 -10.12
C PRO A 191 -2.63 5.09 -8.80
N ILE A 192 -2.36 3.84 -8.41
CA ILE A 192 -1.64 3.54 -7.16
C ILE A 192 -0.13 3.61 -7.44
N LYS A 193 0.56 4.45 -6.69
CA LYS A 193 2.03 4.62 -6.68
C LYS A 193 2.46 4.85 -5.23
N GLN A 194 3.71 4.55 -4.88
CA GLN A 194 4.21 4.73 -3.51
C GLN A 194 4.06 6.18 -3.00
N GLN A 195 4.18 7.17 -3.90
CA GLN A 195 3.98 8.61 -3.59
C GLN A 195 2.50 9.04 -3.50
N ASN A 196 1.55 8.13 -3.73
CA ASN A 196 0.11 8.43 -3.65
C ASN A 196 -0.50 7.97 -2.31
N GLN A 197 0.28 7.29 -1.46
CA GLN A 197 0.01 7.03 -0.05
C GLN A 197 0.69 8.11 0.82
N GLU A 198 0.35 9.37 0.56
CA GLU A 198 0.68 10.53 1.38
C GLU A 198 -0.59 11.39 1.49
N LEU A 199 -0.78 12.10 2.60
CA LEU A 199 -1.91 13.02 2.76
C LEU A 199 -1.55 14.36 2.12
N ALA A 200 -2.22 14.71 1.02
CA ALA A 200 -2.05 16.01 0.38
C ALA A 200 -3.00 17.03 1.00
N LEU A 201 -2.46 18.13 1.52
CA LEU A 201 -3.23 19.23 2.11
C LEU A 201 -3.01 20.49 1.27
N LEU A 202 -4.09 21.15 0.88
CA LEU A 202 -4.08 22.49 0.30
C LEU A 202 -4.45 23.49 1.39
N ASP A 203 -3.54 24.40 1.73
CA ASP A 203 -3.88 25.60 2.50
C ASP A 203 -4.81 26.47 1.62
N LEU A 204 -6.03 26.73 2.10
CA LEU A 204 -7.04 27.43 1.31
C LEU A 204 -6.84 28.96 1.29
N HIS A 205 -6.12 29.55 2.24
CA HIS A 205 -5.79 30.98 2.20
C HIS A 205 -4.67 31.26 1.20
N HIS A 206 -3.59 30.47 1.26
CA HIS A 206 -2.37 30.67 0.49
C HIS A 206 -2.36 29.93 -0.86
N ARG A 207 -3.30 28.99 -1.07
CA ARG A 207 -3.37 28.10 -2.24
C ARG A 207 -2.07 27.29 -2.48
N VAL A 208 -1.45 26.84 -1.38
CA VAL A 208 -0.20 26.03 -1.39
C VAL A 208 -0.50 24.57 -1.02
N TRP A 209 -0.04 23.63 -1.84
CA TRP A 209 -0.07 22.20 -1.55
C TRP A 209 1.13 21.73 -0.73
N ILE A 210 0.84 21.03 0.36
CA ILE A 210 1.78 20.42 1.29
C ILE A 210 1.50 18.90 1.31
N LEU A 211 2.55 18.08 1.17
CA LEU A 211 2.46 16.64 1.38
C LEU A 211 2.87 16.29 2.81
N VAL A 212 2.00 15.57 3.51
CA VAL A 212 2.20 15.10 4.88
C VAL A 212 2.22 13.58 4.90
N SER A 213 3.33 13.02 5.39
CA SER A 213 3.41 11.61 5.75
C SER A 213 2.94 11.46 7.21
N VAL A 214 2.06 10.50 7.47
CA VAL A 214 1.54 10.17 8.81
C VAL A 214 1.71 8.66 8.98
N ASP A 215 2.16 8.17 10.14
CA ASP A 215 2.62 6.78 10.31
C ASP A 215 1.53 5.69 10.09
N SER A 216 0.26 6.08 10.05
CA SER A 216 -0.89 5.23 9.68
C SER A 216 -1.15 5.16 8.17
N VAL A 217 -0.61 6.09 7.38
CA VAL A 217 -0.74 6.18 5.92
C VAL A 217 0.38 5.36 5.27
N GLY A 218 0.03 4.24 4.62
CA GLY A 218 1.00 3.46 3.81
C GLY A 218 0.77 1.95 3.71
N ARG A 219 -0.02 1.36 4.61
CA ARG A 219 -0.32 -0.10 4.58
C ARG A 219 -1.53 -0.46 3.71
N ASP A 220 -2.41 0.51 3.49
CA ASP A 220 -3.71 0.33 2.85
C ASP A 220 -3.89 1.17 1.59
N ILE A 221 -4.86 0.75 0.77
CA ILE A 221 -5.05 1.21 -0.61
C ILE A 221 -6.46 1.79 -0.70
N TRP A 222 -6.60 3.00 -0.16
CA TRP A 222 -7.84 3.77 -0.04
C TRP A 222 -8.37 4.22 -1.41
N VAL A 223 -8.97 3.29 -2.13
CA VAL A 223 -9.53 3.45 -3.48
C VAL A 223 -11.03 3.17 -3.39
N ARG A 224 -11.86 4.16 -3.71
CA ARG A 224 -13.33 4.13 -3.46
C ARG A 224 -13.66 3.99 -1.96
N SER A 225 -12.82 4.55 -1.09
CA SER A 225 -13.09 4.71 0.34
C SER A 225 -14.00 5.92 0.58
N SER A 226 -14.82 5.84 1.63
CA SER A 226 -15.47 7.02 2.20
C SER A 226 -14.56 7.59 3.29
N ALA A 227 -14.51 8.92 3.41
CA ALA A 227 -13.80 9.59 4.49
C ALA A 227 -14.62 10.76 5.03
N CYS A 228 -14.54 10.99 6.34
CA CYS A 228 -15.13 12.14 7.02
C CYS A 228 -14.21 12.62 8.15
N ILE A 229 -14.44 13.84 8.62
CA ILE A 229 -13.88 14.33 9.87
C ILE A 229 -14.89 14.07 11.00
N ILE A 230 -14.40 13.57 12.13
CA ILE A 230 -15.12 13.55 13.41
C ILE A 230 -14.19 14.24 14.41
N ASP A 231 -14.61 15.38 14.95
CA ASP A 231 -13.78 16.27 15.78
C ASP A 231 -12.46 16.62 15.08
N ASP A 232 -11.31 16.18 15.60
CA ASP A 232 -9.99 16.35 14.98
C ASP A 232 -9.45 15.05 14.33
N ASP A 233 -10.29 14.04 14.13
CA ASP A 233 -9.91 12.74 13.58
C ASP A 233 -10.49 12.52 12.17
N LEU A 234 -9.61 12.32 11.20
CA LEU A 234 -9.95 11.83 9.87
C LEU A 234 -10.27 10.33 9.96
N VAL A 235 -11.52 9.99 9.74
CA VAL A 235 -12.04 8.63 9.72
C VAL A 235 -12.22 8.18 8.28
N ILE A 236 -11.54 7.09 7.90
CA ILE A 236 -11.59 6.49 6.55
C ILE A 236 -12.19 5.09 6.68
N VAL A 237 -13.25 4.81 5.94
CA VAL A 237 -13.98 3.53 6.00
C VAL A 237 -14.05 2.87 4.63
N GLY A 238 -13.71 1.59 4.60
CA GLY A 238 -13.84 0.72 3.44
C GLY A 238 -12.98 1.14 2.24
N GLY A 239 -13.57 1.02 1.05
CA GLY A 239 -12.82 1.02 -0.19
C GLY A 239 -11.88 -0.18 -0.31
N GLY A 240 -11.14 -0.23 -1.41
CA GLY A 240 -10.22 -1.32 -1.69
C GLY A 240 -10.05 -1.59 -3.18
N THR A 241 -9.08 -2.44 -3.49
CA THR A 241 -8.69 -2.81 -4.85
C THR A 241 -9.02 -4.26 -5.14
N SER A 242 -9.78 -4.50 -6.20
CA SER A 242 -9.76 -5.80 -6.86
C SER A 242 -8.57 -5.83 -7.83
N CYS A 243 -7.70 -6.82 -7.68
CA CYS A 243 -6.57 -7.06 -8.56
C CYS A 243 -6.65 -8.49 -9.07
N TYR A 244 -6.63 -8.67 -10.41
CA TYR A 244 -6.69 -9.99 -11.04
C TYR A 244 -5.68 -11.00 -10.46
N ALA A 245 -4.50 -10.56 -10.01
CA ALA A 245 -3.48 -11.44 -9.45
C ALA A 245 -3.65 -11.80 -7.96
N PHE A 246 -4.46 -11.05 -7.19
CA PHE A 246 -4.48 -11.12 -5.72
C PHE A 246 -5.88 -11.06 -5.08
N GLY A 247 -6.95 -11.13 -5.88
CA GLY A 247 -8.32 -10.98 -5.39
C GLY A 247 -8.66 -9.55 -4.98
N THR A 248 -9.64 -9.39 -4.09
CA THR A 248 -10.11 -8.07 -3.64
C THR A 248 -9.62 -7.76 -2.23
N LYS A 249 -8.57 -6.93 -2.11
CA LYS A 249 -8.16 -6.36 -0.83
C LYS A 249 -9.09 -5.19 -0.48
N PHE A 250 -9.92 -5.38 0.54
CA PHE A 250 -10.59 -4.28 1.25
C PHE A 250 -9.65 -3.68 2.30
N ASN A 251 -9.81 -2.40 2.59
CA ASN A 251 -9.08 -1.76 3.70
C ASN A 251 -9.85 -1.97 5.00
N GLN A 252 -9.13 -2.05 6.12
CA GLN A 252 -9.75 -1.90 7.44
C GLN A 252 -10.19 -0.43 7.64
N PRO A 253 -11.16 -0.15 8.53
CA PRO A 253 -11.41 1.21 8.99
C PRO A 253 -10.14 1.80 9.61
N VAL A 254 -9.83 3.06 9.28
CA VAL A 254 -8.65 3.77 9.80
C VAL A 254 -9.07 5.10 10.40
N LYS A 255 -8.48 5.43 11.55
CA LYS A 255 -8.64 6.71 12.25
C LYS A 255 -7.28 7.43 12.27
N ILE A 256 -7.24 8.69 11.86
CA ILE A 256 -6.00 9.48 11.72
C ILE A 256 -6.19 10.83 12.40
N ASN A 257 -5.47 11.08 13.49
CA ASN A 257 -5.58 12.33 14.22
C ASN A 257 -4.89 13.49 13.47
N LEU A 258 -5.63 14.59 13.27
CA LEU A 258 -5.19 15.76 12.51
C LEU A 258 -4.71 16.93 13.40
N ASN A 259 -4.82 16.87 14.73
CA ASN A 259 -4.28 17.94 15.61
C ASN A 259 -2.75 18.08 15.54
N VAL A 260 -2.05 17.12 14.91
CA VAL A 260 -0.64 17.29 14.52
C VAL A 260 -0.46 18.50 13.58
N LEU A 261 -1.49 18.85 12.79
CA LEU A 261 -1.52 19.97 11.84
C LEU A 261 -1.61 21.35 12.51
N ASP A 262 -2.19 21.49 13.71
CA ASP A 262 -2.19 22.76 14.43
C ASP A 262 -0.77 23.15 14.85
N SER A 263 0.07 22.14 15.13
CA SER A 263 1.51 22.36 15.32
C SER A 263 2.30 22.61 14.02
N LEU A 264 1.64 22.53 12.86
CA LEU A 264 2.09 23.12 11.59
C LEU A 264 1.66 24.59 11.41
N TYR A 265 1.06 25.22 12.44
CA TYR A 265 0.63 26.62 12.49
C TYR A 265 1.15 27.40 13.75
N GLY A 266 2.43 27.18 14.17
CA GLY A 266 3.20 27.95 15.16
C GLY A 266 4.56 28.67 14.79
N VAL A 267 5.27 28.41 13.67
CA VAL A 267 6.57 29.09 13.29
C VAL A 267 6.83 29.32 11.76
N ALA A 268 6.28 30.37 11.09
CA ALA A 268 6.49 30.79 9.67
C ALA A 268 5.71 32.03 9.08
N THR A 269 4.70 32.70 9.69
CA THR A 269 4.22 34.06 9.24
C THR A 269 5.28 35.15 9.42
N ASP A 270 6.49 34.74 9.78
CA ASP A 270 7.66 35.54 9.99
C ASP A 270 8.34 35.84 8.64
N LYS A 271 9.21 36.86 8.58
CA LYS A 271 9.32 37.62 7.34
C LYS A 271 10.16 36.96 6.23
N GLU A 272 9.54 36.90 5.04
CA GLU A 272 10.11 36.89 3.68
C GLU A 272 11.55 36.37 3.49
N THR A 273 11.76 35.07 3.71
CA THR A 273 12.81 34.30 3.00
C THR A 273 12.24 32.97 2.52
N LYS A 274 12.60 32.54 1.29
CA LYS A 274 11.98 31.38 0.61
C LYS A 274 12.21 30.05 1.35
N PRO A 275 11.19 29.40 1.94
CA PRO A 275 11.37 28.13 2.64
C PRO A 275 11.19 26.94 1.68
N VAL A 276 12.20 26.08 1.54
CA VAL A 276 12.02 24.71 1.01
C VAL A 276 11.72 23.78 2.18
N ILE A 277 10.52 23.90 2.73
CA ILE A 277 10.06 23.06 3.84
C ILE A 277 9.54 21.72 3.29
N LYS A 278 10.36 20.67 3.41
CA LYS A 278 9.81 19.35 3.68
C LYS A 278 9.22 19.39 5.08
N GLY A 279 7.98 18.94 5.24
CA GLY A 279 7.21 19.18 6.46
C GLY A 279 7.90 18.71 7.73
N GLN A 280 8.08 19.65 8.66
CA GLN A 280 7.54 19.54 10.03
C GLN A 280 7.52 20.94 10.68
N LYS A 281 6.32 21.38 11.06
CA LYS A 281 5.98 22.51 11.96
C LYS A 281 6.32 23.94 11.47
N ALA A 282 5.31 24.71 10.98
CA ALA A 282 5.37 26.06 10.37
C ALA A 282 4.39 27.09 11.05
N VAL A 283 4.28 28.37 10.61
CA VAL A 283 3.45 29.62 10.92
C VAL A 283 3.37 30.27 12.36
N GLY A 284 4.07 31.28 12.97
CA GLY A 284 4.88 32.49 12.63
C GLY A 284 4.86 33.94 13.28
N ASN A 285 5.42 34.97 12.59
CA ASN A 285 5.26 36.48 12.67
C ASN A 285 6.45 37.36 13.18
N SER A 286 6.80 38.59 12.68
CA SER A 286 6.72 39.27 11.34
C SER A 286 7.24 40.76 11.33
N LEU A 287 7.55 41.39 10.15
CA LEU A 287 7.67 42.87 9.88
C LEU A 287 9.07 43.37 9.32
N THR A 288 9.36 44.44 8.51
CA THR A 288 8.62 45.52 7.77
C THR A 288 9.49 46.27 6.68
N HIS A 289 8.85 46.89 5.65
CA HIS A 289 9.21 48.08 4.79
C HIS A 289 10.31 48.21 3.67
N CYS A 290 9.85 48.74 2.50
CA CYS A 290 10.48 49.67 1.50
C CYS A 290 11.67 49.24 0.59
N SER A 291 11.84 49.74 -0.66
CA SER A 291 10.94 50.50 -1.60
C SER A 291 11.52 50.66 -3.03
N ASN A 292 10.64 50.80 -4.03
CA ASN A 292 10.82 51.46 -5.36
C ASN A 292 11.68 50.82 -6.47
N HIS A 293 11.13 50.89 -7.71
CA HIS A 293 11.79 50.97 -9.05
C HIS A 293 12.77 49.86 -9.49
N LEU A 294 13.03 49.62 -10.79
CA LEU A 294 12.26 49.67 -12.05
C LEU A 294 13.11 48.90 -13.09
N GLN A 295 12.45 48.24 -14.05
CA GLN A 295 12.92 47.99 -15.43
C GLN A 295 14.22 47.20 -15.77
N ASP A 296 14.04 46.44 -16.87
CA ASP A 296 14.92 46.24 -18.02
C ASP A 296 16.27 45.49 -17.93
N ILE A 297 16.22 44.28 -18.52
CA ILE A 297 16.95 43.90 -19.76
C ILE A 297 18.37 44.47 -19.92
N SER A 298 19.38 43.58 -19.92
CA SER A 298 20.32 43.46 -21.06
C SER A 298 21.32 42.30 -20.89
N HIS A 299 22.04 41.98 -21.96
CA HIS A 299 23.03 40.91 -22.03
C HIS A 299 24.45 41.38 -21.63
N SER A 300 25.23 40.42 -21.15
CA SER A 300 26.69 40.36 -21.06
C SER A 300 27.53 41.30 -21.95
N SER A 301 28.60 41.84 -21.37
CA SER A 301 29.85 42.17 -22.08
C SER A 301 31.05 42.01 -21.12
N ASN A 302 32.19 41.53 -21.63
CA ASN A 302 33.39 41.26 -20.84
C ASN A 302 34.33 42.47 -20.77
N SER A 303 35.14 42.58 -19.71
CA SER A 303 36.60 42.84 -19.82
C SER A 303 37.31 42.61 -18.48
N HIS A 304 38.62 42.37 -18.55
CA HIS A 304 39.49 42.10 -17.39
C HIS A 304 39.99 43.40 -16.73
N LEU A 305 40.32 43.34 -15.44
CA LEU A 305 41.69 43.58 -14.96
C LEU A 305 41.85 43.04 -13.51
N GLU A 306 43.10 42.92 -13.06
CA GLU A 306 43.48 42.16 -11.85
C GLU A 306 43.81 43.04 -10.62
N LEU A 307 44.13 42.33 -9.52
CA LEU A 307 44.86 42.77 -8.32
C LEU A 307 44.07 43.47 -7.19
N GLY A 308 44.22 42.95 -5.97
CA GLY A 308 43.85 43.63 -4.72
C GLY A 308 42.99 42.82 -3.74
N THR A 309 43.54 41.79 -3.09
CA THR A 309 42.90 41.12 -1.94
C THR A 309 43.51 41.51 -0.60
N PRO A 310 42.76 42.25 0.26
CA PRO A 310 42.94 42.25 1.70
C PRO A 310 42.01 41.22 2.37
N ASN A 311 42.36 40.75 3.58
CA ASN A 311 41.54 39.79 4.35
C ASN A 311 40.56 40.49 5.30
N GLY A 312 39.42 39.82 5.55
CA GLY A 312 38.37 40.25 6.49
C GLY A 312 36.99 40.15 5.81
N ASP A 313 36.05 39.28 6.22
CA ASP A 313 35.95 38.48 7.44
C ASP A 313 35.96 36.95 7.23
N LYS A 314 36.31 36.23 8.31
CA LYS A 314 35.96 34.82 8.51
C LYS A 314 35.17 34.71 9.81
N CYS A 315 33.91 34.30 9.76
CA CYS A 315 33.33 33.59 10.90
C CYS A 315 32.29 32.54 10.49
N THR A 316 32.45 31.38 11.09
CA THR A 316 31.66 30.15 11.01
C THR A 316 30.24 30.30 11.54
N ASP A 317 29.30 29.49 11.05
CA ASP A 317 28.54 28.60 11.96
C ASP A 317 28.10 27.30 11.28
N GLY A 318 28.91 26.25 11.46
CA GLY A 318 28.62 24.89 11.02
C GLY A 318 28.29 23.93 12.17
N LYS A 319 27.97 24.46 13.35
CA LYS A 319 28.04 23.69 14.60
C LYS A 319 26.82 22.83 14.87
N TYR A 320 27.06 21.67 15.47
CA TYR A 320 26.05 20.72 15.90
C TYR A 320 25.85 20.84 17.42
N VAL A 321 24.69 20.41 17.90
CA VAL A 321 24.24 20.71 19.26
C VAL A 321 23.77 19.43 19.93
N SER A 322 24.32 19.14 21.10
CA SER A 322 24.08 17.91 21.84
C SER A 322 23.63 18.21 23.27
N PHE A 323 22.60 17.50 23.72
CA PHE A 323 22.23 17.48 25.13
C PHE A 323 23.12 16.47 25.87
N GLN A 324 24.02 16.96 26.71
CA GLN A 324 24.81 16.15 27.61
C GLN A 324 23.91 15.67 28.75
N VAL A 325 23.99 14.37 29.08
CA VAL A 325 23.28 13.80 30.22
C VAL A 325 24.07 12.64 30.81
N GLU A 326 24.04 12.48 32.13
CA GLU A 326 24.65 11.32 32.80
C GLU A 326 24.10 10.00 32.26
N LYS A 327 24.96 8.98 32.12
CA LYS A 327 24.62 7.67 31.54
C LYS A 327 23.43 6.98 32.24
N ARG A 328 23.20 7.22 33.54
CA ARG A 328 22.04 6.70 34.27
C ARG A 328 20.70 7.28 33.76
N ASN A 329 20.67 8.57 33.47
CA ASN A 329 19.46 9.30 33.07
C ASN A 329 19.26 9.28 31.54
N ALA A 330 20.30 8.96 30.78
CA ALA A 330 20.34 9.03 29.32
C ALA A 330 19.24 8.24 28.58
N LYS A 331 18.70 7.15 29.14
CA LYS A 331 17.56 6.45 28.54
C LYS A 331 16.28 7.30 28.64
N LEU A 332 15.93 7.74 29.86
CA LEU A 332 14.75 8.57 30.10
C LEU A 332 14.83 9.88 29.30
N ALA A 333 15.99 10.55 29.33
CA ALA A 333 16.22 11.76 28.55
C ALA A 333 16.04 11.53 27.04
N LYS A 334 16.58 10.44 26.49
CA LYS A 334 16.41 10.07 25.08
C LYS A 334 14.96 9.77 24.72
N ASP A 335 14.24 9.04 25.59
CA ASP A 335 12.85 8.66 25.33
C ASP A 335 11.91 9.87 25.44
N LEU A 336 12.16 10.82 26.36
CA LEU A 336 11.50 12.14 26.41
C LEU A 336 11.81 12.98 25.17
N LEU A 337 13.10 13.19 24.84
CA LEU A 337 13.51 13.94 23.65
C LEU A 337 12.92 13.32 22.36
N LYS A 338 12.74 12.00 22.31
CA LYS A 338 12.06 11.30 21.21
C LYS A 338 10.54 11.52 21.22
N LYS A 339 9.86 11.47 22.38
CA LYS A 339 8.40 11.71 22.51
C LYS A 339 8.00 13.07 21.92
N PHE A 340 8.77 14.12 22.20
CA PHE A 340 8.46 15.49 21.78
C PHE A 340 9.11 15.94 20.47
N GLY A 341 9.84 15.06 19.77
CA GLY A 341 10.52 15.40 18.51
C GLY A 341 11.74 16.32 18.65
N TRP A 342 12.35 16.32 19.85
CA TRP A 342 13.51 17.12 20.23
C TRP A 342 14.86 16.42 19.94
N LEU A 343 14.85 15.11 19.67
CA LEU A 343 16.05 14.32 19.32
C LEU A 343 16.29 14.34 17.79
N ASP A 344 17.49 14.71 17.34
CA ASP A 344 17.83 14.70 15.90
C ASP A 344 18.22 13.29 15.43
N LEU A 345 17.22 12.57 14.89
CA LEU A 345 17.36 11.20 14.35
C LEU A 345 18.24 11.06 13.10
N ARG A 346 18.80 12.17 12.57
CA ARG A 346 19.75 12.18 11.45
C ARG A 346 21.21 12.00 11.92
N MET A 347 21.48 12.33 13.18
CA MET A 347 22.78 12.28 13.84
C MET A 347 22.91 11.03 14.73
N LYS A 348 24.13 10.72 15.16
CA LYS A 348 24.41 9.57 16.05
C LYS A 348 24.58 10.04 17.50
N VAL A 349 23.97 9.32 18.45
CA VAL A 349 24.25 9.47 19.89
C VAL A 349 25.72 9.16 20.16
N GLN A 350 26.43 10.06 20.85
CA GLN A 350 27.81 9.84 21.27
C GLN A 350 27.89 9.52 22.77
N ARG A 351 29.09 9.13 23.22
CA ARG A 351 29.42 8.87 24.62
C ARG A 351 30.77 9.51 24.92
N SER A 352 30.88 10.14 26.09
CA SER A 352 32.13 10.67 26.64
C SER A 352 33.25 9.63 26.70
N LEU A 353 34.51 10.09 26.74
CA LEU A 353 35.72 9.24 26.73
C LEU A 353 35.87 8.40 28.00
N ASP A 354 35.59 8.98 29.18
CA ASP A 354 35.46 8.27 30.46
C ASP A 354 34.18 7.40 30.51
N GLY A 355 33.21 7.75 29.67
CA GLY A 355 31.97 7.03 29.48
C GLY A 355 30.92 7.27 30.57
N SER A 356 31.08 8.33 31.37
CA SER A 356 30.13 8.75 32.42
C SER A 356 28.89 9.43 31.84
N HIS A 357 29.07 10.20 30.76
CA HIS A 357 28.03 10.98 30.08
C HIS A 357 27.73 10.44 28.67
N ILE A 358 26.51 10.73 28.20
CA ILE A 358 26.01 10.46 26.86
C ILE A 358 25.54 11.76 26.23
N TYR A 359 25.88 11.94 24.96
CA TYR A 359 25.53 13.11 24.17
C TYR A 359 24.40 12.76 23.20
N LEU A 360 23.21 13.28 23.49
CA LEU A 360 22.01 13.08 22.70
C LEU A 360 21.91 14.23 21.69
N PRO A 361 22.07 14.01 20.37
CA PRO A 361 22.00 15.09 19.40
C PRO A 361 20.57 15.63 19.35
N ILE A 362 20.43 16.95 19.49
CA ILE A 362 19.13 17.61 19.62
C ILE A 362 18.81 18.50 18.43
N THR A 363 17.51 18.71 18.20
CA THR A 363 17.05 19.65 17.19
C THR A 363 17.34 21.09 17.61
N ARG A 364 17.59 21.98 16.64
CA ARG A 364 17.70 23.43 16.90
C ARG A 364 16.42 24.01 17.54
N SER A 365 15.25 23.40 17.30
CA SER A 365 14.01 23.76 17.99
C SER A 365 14.04 23.47 19.49
N PHE A 366 14.64 22.36 19.93
CA PHE A 366 14.84 22.11 21.36
C PHE A 366 15.92 23.01 21.97
N TYR A 367 17.01 23.28 21.24
CA TYR A 367 18.06 24.21 21.70
C TYR A 367 17.50 25.60 22.04
N HIS A 368 16.73 26.21 21.13
CA HIS A 368 16.15 27.53 21.38
C HIS A 368 15.01 27.50 22.43
N PHE A 369 14.26 26.41 22.52
CA PHE A 369 13.27 26.21 23.60
C PHE A 369 13.95 26.15 24.98
N TYR A 370 14.99 25.32 25.12
CA TYR A 370 15.81 25.23 26.33
C TYR A 370 16.42 26.58 26.71
N GLN A 371 17.01 27.31 25.75
CA GLN A 371 17.56 28.65 25.99
C GLN A 371 16.50 29.64 26.49
N LYS A 372 15.32 29.69 25.87
CA LYS A 372 14.26 30.63 26.23
C LYS A 372 13.77 30.41 27.67
N GLU A 373 13.58 29.15 28.07
CA GLU A 373 13.14 28.80 29.42
C GLU A 373 14.24 28.97 30.48
N CYS A 374 15.52 28.73 30.13
CA CYS A 374 16.66 29.06 30.99
C CYS A 374 16.82 30.58 31.19
N VAL A 375 16.47 31.41 30.21
CA VAL A 375 16.45 32.88 30.38
C VAL A 375 15.24 33.32 31.21
N ASN A 376 14.04 32.78 30.96
CA ASN A 376 12.85 33.10 31.75
C ASN A 376 13.05 32.81 33.25
N SER A 377 13.71 31.70 33.59
CA SER A 377 14.01 31.33 34.98
C SER A 377 15.09 32.17 35.67
N THR A 378 15.80 33.06 34.96
CA THR A 378 16.67 34.08 35.60
C THR A 378 15.91 35.31 36.11
N ASN A 379 14.63 35.49 35.73
CA ASN A 379 13.80 36.62 36.16
C ASN A 379 12.73 36.25 37.21
N THR A 380 12.70 35.01 37.70
CA THR A 380 11.77 34.55 38.75
C THR A 380 12.52 33.80 39.85
N SER A 381 13.04 34.55 40.83
CA SER A 381 13.73 34.01 41.99
C SER A 381 12.76 33.48 43.07
N GLU A 382 11.92 32.49 42.71
CA GLU A 382 11.08 31.76 43.66
C GLU A 382 11.30 30.23 43.56
N ASN A 383 11.25 29.56 44.71
CA ASN A 383 11.81 28.22 44.86
C ASN A 383 10.88 27.10 44.35
N CYS A 384 11.22 26.50 43.21
CA CYS A 384 10.76 25.14 42.86
C CYS A 384 11.77 24.08 43.32
N GLN A 385 11.85 23.84 44.65
CA GLN A 385 12.53 22.67 45.19
C GLN A 385 11.73 21.40 44.89
N LEU A 386 11.99 20.76 43.76
CA LEU A 386 11.48 19.41 43.50
C LEU A 386 12.35 18.42 44.29
N GLY A 387 11.75 17.78 45.31
CA GLY A 387 12.45 16.85 46.20
C GLY A 387 13.07 15.67 45.45
N SER A 388 14.26 15.22 45.89
CA SER A 388 15.11 14.24 45.20
C SER A 388 14.63 12.78 45.32
N SER A 389 13.33 12.53 45.23
CA SER A 389 12.69 11.24 45.55
C SER A 389 11.53 10.85 44.62
N ALA A 390 11.51 11.33 43.37
CA ALA A 390 10.39 11.13 42.44
C ALA A 390 10.83 10.82 40.98
N VAL A 391 11.64 9.77 40.81
CA VAL A 391 12.13 9.32 39.47
C VAL A 391 11.61 7.92 39.08
N GLU A 392 11.19 7.10 40.05
CA GLU A 392 10.62 5.77 39.78
C GLU A 392 9.08 5.82 39.76
N GLY A 393 8.47 5.50 38.60
CA GLY A 393 7.02 5.29 38.48
C GLY A 393 6.26 6.13 37.44
N ILE A 394 6.89 7.09 36.76
CA ILE A 394 6.18 8.03 35.87
C ILE A 394 5.73 7.37 34.54
N SER A 395 4.42 7.41 34.27
CA SER A 395 3.81 7.05 32.98
C SER A 395 4.26 8.03 31.88
N LEU A 396 5.03 7.56 30.90
CA LEU A 396 5.53 8.39 29.78
C LEU A 396 4.41 9.03 28.94
N ASN A 397 3.17 8.52 29.02
CA ASN A 397 2.04 9.03 28.24
C ASN A 397 1.57 10.41 28.77
N GLU A 398 1.48 10.58 30.09
CA GLU A 398 0.87 11.76 30.73
C GLU A 398 1.79 12.99 30.85
N VAL A 399 3.10 12.82 30.67
CA VAL A 399 4.08 13.93 30.80
C VAL A 399 3.81 15.03 29.76
N SER A 400 3.67 16.28 30.25
CA SER A 400 3.51 17.50 29.44
C SER A 400 4.86 18.15 29.06
N ILE A 401 4.86 19.13 28.14
CA ILE A 401 6.08 19.80 27.66
C ILE A 401 6.88 20.50 28.77
N PRO A 402 6.29 21.35 29.65
CA PRO A 402 7.04 21.99 30.73
C PRO A 402 7.59 20.99 31.76
N MET A 403 6.80 19.95 32.09
CA MET A 403 7.25 18.86 32.95
C MET A 403 8.46 18.14 32.35
N ALA A 404 8.42 17.82 31.04
CA ALA A 404 9.51 17.15 30.35
C ALA A 404 10.81 17.96 30.36
N LEU A 405 10.73 19.30 30.21
CA LEU A 405 11.91 20.16 30.34
C LEU A 405 12.46 20.18 31.77
N SER A 406 11.57 20.31 32.77
CA SER A 406 11.95 20.26 34.19
C SER A 406 12.63 18.93 34.55
N PHE A 407 12.14 17.80 34.04
CA PHE A 407 12.79 16.49 34.20
C PHE A 407 14.14 16.39 33.46
N LEU A 408 14.28 16.97 32.28
CA LEU A 408 15.56 16.99 31.55
C LEU A 408 16.62 17.83 32.29
N LEU A 409 16.22 18.96 32.88
CA LEU A 409 17.07 19.80 33.73
C LEU A 409 17.44 19.10 35.05
N SER A 410 16.48 18.48 35.75
CA SER A 410 16.74 17.77 37.02
C SER A 410 17.56 16.49 36.85
N CYS A 411 17.64 15.95 35.62
CA CYS A 411 18.59 14.91 35.25
C CYS A 411 20.07 15.39 35.15
N GLY A 412 20.36 16.65 35.49
CA GLY A 412 21.68 17.27 35.38
C GLY A 412 22.10 17.61 33.95
N GLY A 413 21.13 17.64 33.01
CA GLY A 413 21.42 17.75 31.59
C GLY A 413 21.48 19.20 31.11
N PHE A 414 22.57 19.52 30.39
CA PHE A 414 22.77 20.81 29.74
C PHE A 414 23.19 20.63 28.29
N ILE A 415 23.25 21.74 27.55
CA ILE A 415 23.55 21.72 26.11
C ILE A 415 25.01 22.09 25.87
N GLU A 416 25.72 21.20 25.17
CA GLU A 416 27.08 21.42 24.67
C GLU A 416 27.05 21.54 23.13
N ILE A 417 27.96 22.35 22.60
CA ILE A 417 28.09 22.61 21.16
C ILE A 417 29.29 21.80 20.65
N ASP A 418 29.04 20.90 19.72
CA ASP A 418 30.00 19.91 19.23
C ASP A 418 30.33 20.15 17.75
N ASP A 419 31.62 20.18 17.42
CA ASP A 419 32.14 20.45 16.07
C ASP A 419 32.32 19.16 15.24
N VAL A 420 32.05 17.95 15.78
CA VAL A 420 32.29 16.67 15.09
C VAL A 420 31.11 16.23 14.21
N THR A 421 31.33 16.14 12.89
CA THR A 421 30.30 15.83 11.89
C THR A 421 30.14 14.34 11.56
N CYS A 422 28.90 13.83 11.61
CA CYS A 422 28.56 12.50 11.07
C CYS A 422 27.08 12.45 10.61
N THR A 423 26.83 12.35 9.30
CA THR A 423 25.48 12.43 8.70
C THR A 423 25.03 11.12 8.03
N ARG A 424 23.71 10.88 8.03
CA ARG A 424 23.07 9.68 7.49
C ARG A 424 22.60 9.87 6.04
N LYS A 425 23.00 8.97 5.12
CA LYS A 425 22.53 8.97 3.71
C LYS A 425 21.03 8.62 3.59
N VAL A 426 20.37 9.21 2.59
CA VAL A 426 18.96 8.98 2.24
C VAL A 426 18.83 7.96 1.10
N CYS A 427 17.91 7.00 1.22
CA CYS A 427 17.65 5.99 0.19
C CYS A 427 16.81 6.53 -0.97
N LYS A 428 17.17 6.16 -2.20
CA LYS A 428 16.36 6.37 -3.43
C LYS A 428 15.59 5.08 -3.78
N ALA A 429 14.45 5.20 -4.46
CA ALA A 429 13.69 4.04 -4.95
C ALA A 429 14.45 3.25 -6.03
N PRO A 430 14.48 1.90 -6.02
CA PRO A 430 15.30 1.08 -6.93
C PRO A 430 15.06 1.34 -8.42
N GLN A 431 13.80 1.48 -8.88
CA GLN A 431 13.47 1.80 -10.28
C GLN A 431 14.11 3.12 -10.72
N ARG A 432 14.18 4.09 -9.81
CA ARG A 432 14.77 5.41 -10.07
C ARG A 432 16.29 5.35 -10.09
N VAL A 433 16.91 4.59 -9.19
CA VAL A 433 18.37 4.34 -9.21
C VAL A 433 18.77 3.64 -10.51
N LEU A 434 18.03 2.59 -10.88
CA LEU A 434 18.22 1.84 -12.13
C LEU A 434 18.13 2.76 -13.35
N LYS A 435 17.05 3.54 -13.46
CA LYS A 435 16.87 4.44 -14.61
C LYS A 435 17.87 5.60 -14.63
N GLU A 436 18.30 6.13 -13.48
CA GLU A 436 19.33 7.16 -13.40
C GLU A 436 20.71 6.61 -13.83
N LEU A 437 21.12 5.43 -13.35
CA LEU A 437 22.43 4.85 -13.65
C LEU A 437 22.52 4.28 -15.07
N VAL A 438 21.52 3.54 -15.56
CA VAL A 438 21.52 3.02 -16.94
C VAL A 438 21.40 4.16 -17.96
N CYS A 439 20.69 5.26 -17.64
CA CYS A 439 20.70 6.48 -18.45
C CYS A 439 22.05 7.22 -18.44
N SER A 440 22.94 6.95 -17.47
CA SER A 440 24.33 7.40 -17.51
C SER A 440 25.14 6.53 -18.47
N LEU A 441 25.09 5.20 -18.29
CA LEU A 441 25.80 4.23 -19.13
C LEU A 441 25.45 4.38 -20.61
N LEU A 442 24.18 4.51 -20.96
CA LEU A 442 23.75 4.71 -22.35
C LEU A 442 24.30 6.01 -22.98
N LYS A 443 24.51 7.08 -22.20
CA LYS A 443 25.14 8.30 -22.73
C LYS A 443 26.63 8.09 -22.98
N GLU A 444 27.30 7.42 -22.04
CA GLU A 444 28.73 7.12 -22.10
C GLU A 444 29.07 6.20 -23.29
N LYS A 445 28.21 5.22 -23.58
CA LYS A 445 28.32 4.33 -24.74
C LYS A 445 27.68 4.88 -26.03
N GLY A 446 27.21 6.14 -26.05
CA GLY A 446 26.62 6.78 -27.23
C GLY A 446 25.29 6.16 -27.73
N MET A 447 24.59 5.40 -26.89
CA MET A 447 23.45 4.57 -27.27
C MET A 447 22.08 5.29 -27.23
N PRO A 448 21.07 4.81 -27.99
CA PRO A 448 19.73 5.41 -28.03
C PRO A 448 19.02 5.43 -26.67
N ARG A 449 18.45 6.59 -26.29
CA ARG A 449 17.67 6.71 -25.04
C ARG A 449 16.35 5.95 -25.05
N THR A 450 15.81 5.58 -26.21
CA THR A 450 14.61 4.75 -26.38
C THR A 450 14.75 3.39 -25.71
N LEU A 451 15.96 2.85 -25.60
CA LEU A 451 16.26 1.61 -24.86
C LEU A 451 15.76 1.66 -23.40
N LEU A 452 15.70 2.84 -22.77
CA LEU A 452 15.18 3.03 -21.41
C LEU A 452 13.69 2.64 -21.23
N GLU A 453 12.97 2.38 -22.30
CA GLU A 453 11.59 1.85 -22.30
C GLU A 453 11.56 0.32 -22.06
N GLN A 454 12.67 -0.38 -22.33
CA GLN A 454 12.83 -1.82 -22.10
C GLN A 454 13.30 -2.16 -20.66
N LEU A 455 13.39 -1.16 -19.78
CA LEU A 455 13.76 -1.35 -18.38
C LEU A 455 12.65 -2.07 -17.60
N PRO A 456 13.00 -2.98 -16.67
CA PRO A 456 12.02 -3.71 -15.87
C PRO A 456 11.23 -2.76 -14.94
N SER A 457 9.91 -2.71 -15.13
CA SER A 457 8.98 -2.03 -14.23
C SER A 457 8.68 -2.82 -12.95
N ARG A 458 8.91 -4.15 -13.00
CA ARG A 458 8.79 -5.12 -11.91
C ARG A 458 9.85 -6.20 -12.06
N TRP A 459 10.15 -6.90 -10.97
CA TRP A 459 11.04 -8.06 -10.90
C TRP A 459 10.62 -8.93 -9.70
N GLU A 460 11.01 -10.20 -9.71
CA GLU A 460 10.81 -11.11 -8.57
C GLU A 460 12.12 -11.24 -7.76
N ARG A 461 12.03 -11.77 -6.53
CA ARG A 461 13.19 -12.03 -5.67
C ARG A 461 13.07 -13.41 -5.04
N LEU A 462 14.04 -14.27 -5.34
CA LEU A 462 14.11 -15.64 -4.87
C LEU A 462 15.39 -15.76 -4.02
N GLY A 463 15.23 -15.64 -2.70
CA GLY A 463 16.36 -15.46 -1.80
C GLY A 463 17.14 -14.17 -2.11
N ASP A 464 18.40 -14.34 -2.48
CA ASP A 464 19.35 -13.28 -2.84
C ASP A 464 19.39 -12.96 -4.37
N ILE A 465 18.86 -13.85 -5.22
CA ILE A 465 18.69 -13.61 -6.66
C ILE A 465 17.50 -12.66 -6.90
N VAL A 466 17.71 -11.62 -7.71
CA VAL A 466 16.62 -10.89 -8.37
C VAL A 466 16.40 -11.42 -9.79
N VAL A 467 15.16 -11.78 -10.09
CA VAL A 467 14.72 -12.30 -11.40
C VAL A 467 14.00 -11.21 -12.18
N LEU A 468 14.61 -10.81 -13.30
CA LEU A 468 14.05 -9.87 -14.27
C LEU A 468 13.04 -10.59 -15.18
N PRO A 469 11.89 -9.98 -15.52
CA PRO A 469 10.96 -10.53 -16.50
C PRO A 469 11.62 -10.80 -17.86
N VAL A 470 11.15 -11.82 -18.59
CA VAL A 470 11.59 -12.19 -19.96
C VAL A 470 11.51 -11.05 -20.97
N ASN A 471 10.71 -10.02 -20.68
CA ASN A 471 10.53 -8.84 -21.53
C ASN A 471 11.49 -7.68 -21.22
N SER A 472 12.45 -7.86 -20.31
CA SER A 472 13.44 -6.83 -19.92
C SER A 472 14.68 -6.94 -20.79
N PHE A 473 15.25 -5.79 -21.20
CA PHE A 473 16.50 -5.74 -21.98
C PHE A 473 16.46 -6.68 -23.21
N LYS A 474 15.47 -6.49 -24.11
CA LYS A 474 15.24 -7.38 -25.26
C LYS A 474 16.16 -7.16 -26.45
N ASP A 475 16.61 -5.92 -26.62
CA ASP A 475 17.42 -5.53 -27.77
C ASP A 475 18.82 -6.15 -27.68
N PRO A 476 19.33 -6.85 -28.72
CA PRO A 476 20.68 -7.43 -28.71
C PRO A 476 21.80 -6.41 -28.45
N ILE A 477 21.54 -5.11 -28.63
CA ILE A 477 22.50 -4.07 -28.26
C ILE A 477 22.82 -4.06 -26.75
N TRP A 478 21.93 -4.56 -25.89
CA TRP A 478 22.20 -4.67 -24.45
C TRP A 478 23.28 -5.69 -24.13
N ASP A 479 23.31 -6.80 -24.86
CA ASP A 479 24.30 -7.86 -24.65
C ASP A 479 25.72 -7.34 -24.96
N SER A 480 25.86 -6.39 -25.91
CA SER A 480 27.13 -5.72 -26.23
C SER A 480 27.72 -4.84 -25.11
N ILE A 481 26.94 -4.55 -24.06
CA ILE A 481 27.40 -3.81 -22.86
C ILE A 481 27.12 -4.58 -21.55
N GLY A 482 26.85 -5.88 -21.65
CA GLY A 482 26.40 -6.71 -20.52
C GLY A 482 27.33 -6.67 -19.30
N GLU A 483 28.64 -6.76 -19.51
CA GLU A 483 29.65 -6.78 -18.44
C GLU A 483 29.60 -5.53 -17.53
N GLU A 484 29.29 -4.36 -18.09
CA GLU A 484 29.16 -3.11 -17.34
C GLU A 484 27.71 -2.87 -16.86
N LEU A 485 26.74 -3.29 -17.68
CA LEU A 485 25.31 -3.14 -17.41
C LEU A 485 24.87 -3.95 -16.20
N TRP A 486 25.16 -5.26 -16.16
CA TRP A 486 24.57 -6.15 -15.17
C TRP A 486 25.01 -5.86 -13.72
N PRO A 487 26.27 -5.50 -13.42
CA PRO A 487 26.66 -4.99 -12.10
C PRO A 487 25.93 -3.71 -11.72
N ILE A 488 25.68 -2.80 -12.66
CA ILE A 488 24.89 -1.58 -12.43
C ILE A 488 23.42 -1.93 -12.13
N VAL A 489 22.82 -2.89 -12.84
CA VAL A 489 21.45 -3.36 -12.58
C VAL A 489 21.36 -4.02 -11.20
N ALA A 490 22.23 -4.98 -10.88
CA ALA A 490 22.25 -5.67 -9.58
C ALA A 490 22.40 -4.69 -8.40
N LYS A 491 23.36 -3.75 -8.51
CA LYS A 491 23.58 -2.68 -7.53
C LYS A 491 22.36 -1.75 -7.39
N SER A 492 21.70 -1.41 -8.49
CA SER A 492 20.49 -0.57 -8.49
C SER A 492 19.30 -1.25 -7.80
N LEU A 493 19.18 -2.57 -7.94
CA LEU A 493 18.12 -3.38 -7.35
C LEU A 493 18.46 -3.90 -5.94
N SER A 494 19.66 -3.58 -5.42
CA SER A 494 20.19 -4.14 -4.16
C SER A 494 20.09 -5.67 -4.14
N ALA A 495 20.63 -6.29 -5.19
CA ALA A 495 20.72 -7.74 -5.36
C ALA A 495 22.21 -8.16 -5.32
N GLN A 496 22.49 -9.35 -4.78
CA GLN A 496 23.83 -9.95 -4.86
C GLN A 496 24.00 -10.69 -6.19
N ARG A 497 22.95 -11.41 -6.60
CA ARG A 497 22.86 -12.12 -7.87
C ARG A 497 21.68 -11.61 -8.70
N LEU A 498 21.80 -11.67 -10.02
CA LEU A 498 20.83 -11.17 -10.99
C LEU A 498 20.59 -12.23 -12.06
N ALA A 499 19.33 -12.41 -12.45
CA ALA A 499 18.95 -13.35 -13.50
C ALA A 499 17.82 -12.79 -14.39
N ARG A 500 17.67 -13.33 -15.60
CA ARG A 500 16.57 -13.05 -16.53
C ARG A 500 15.72 -14.30 -16.72
N GLN A 501 14.40 -14.13 -16.67
CA GLN A 501 13.44 -15.20 -16.87
C GLN A 501 13.47 -15.68 -18.32
N GLY A 502 13.80 -16.95 -18.55
CA GLY A 502 13.67 -17.60 -19.85
C GLY A 502 12.26 -18.16 -20.12
N ARG A 503 12.09 -18.83 -21.27
CA ARG A 503 10.86 -19.58 -21.58
C ARG A 503 10.91 -20.94 -20.90
N ILE A 504 9.94 -21.24 -20.03
CA ILE A 504 9.73 -22.59 -19.50
C ILE A 504 9.61 -23.56 -20.68
N LEU A 505 10.41 -24.62 -20.69
CA LEU A 505 10.39 -25.58 -21.81
C LEU A 505 9.11 -26.42 -21.76
N PRO A 506 8.53 -26.81 -22.91
CA PRO A 506 7.35 -27.69 -22.97
C PRO A 506 7.71 -29.17 -22.72
N THR A 507 8.68 -29.43 -21.85
CA THR A 507 9.01 -30.78 -21.35
C THR A 507 7.99 -31.20 -20.29
N GLY A 508 7.84 -32.51 -20.06
CA GLY A 508 6.98 -33.03 -18.98
C GLY A 508 7.40 -32.56 -17.59
N THR A 509 8.68 -32.21 -17.44
CA THR A 509 9.33 -31.71 -16.23
C THR A 509 9.25 -30.18 -16.06
N ARG A 510 8.82 -29.43 -17.10
CA ARG A 510 8.68 -27.97 -17.12
C ARG A 510 9.94 -27.22 -16.72
N ASP A 511 11.03 -27.58 -17.37
CA ASP A 511 12.36 -27.12 -17.00
C ASP A 511 12.48 -25.60 -17.15
N SER A 512 13.13 -24.99 -16.17
CA SER A 512 13.51 -23.58 -16.22
C SER A 512 14.58 -23.36 -17.28
N SER A 513 14.55 -22.18 -17.90
CA SER A 513 15.64 -21.65 -18.72
C SER A 513 16.09 -20.28 -18.21
N LEU A 514 16.02 -20.09 -16.89
CA LEU A 514 16.52 -18.89 -16.22
C LEU A 514 18.01 -18.67 -16.54
N GLU A 515 18.32 -17.47 -17.00
CA GLU A 515 19.65 -17.03 -17.40
C GLU A 515 20.29 -16.24 -16.24
N ILE A 516 21.46 -16.66 -15.74
CA ILE A 516 22.20 -15.89 -14.74
C ILE A 516 22.96 -14.77 -15.44
N LEU A 517 22.77 -13.53 -14.97
CA LEU A 517 23.39 -12.31 -15.48
C LEU A 517 24.47 -11.76 -14.54
N VAL A 518 24.35 -12.04 -13.23
CA VAL A 518 25.38 -11.78 -12.21
C VAL A 518 25.30 -12.88 -11.17
N GLY A 519 26.44 -13.51 -10.85
CA GLY A 519 26.54 -14.58 -9.85
C GLY A 519 26.99 -15.91 -10.44
N ASP A 520 27.34 -16.84 -9.55
CA ASP A 520 28.08 -18.05 -9.92
C ASP A 520 27.16 -19.25 -10.25
N ASP A 521 26.00 -19.34 -9.59
CA ASP A 521 25.00 -20.38 -9.80
C ASP A 521 23.56 -19.87 -9.62
N GLY A 522 22.58 -20.75 -9.88
CA GLY A 522 21.15 -20.49 -9.68
C GLY A 522 20.54 -21.07 -8.40
N TRP A 523 21.31 -21.67 -7.50
CA TRP A 523 20.81 -22.26 -6.26
C TRP A 523 20.48 -21.18 -5.23
N VAL A 524 19.21 -21.10 -4.83
CA VAL A 524 18.70 -20.12 -3.86
C VAL A 524 18.11 -20.84 -2.65
N THR A 525 17.91 -20.10 -1.56
CA THR A 525 16.97 -20.46 -0.49
C THR A 525 15.94 -19.33 -0.35
N HIS A 526 14.67 -19.66 -0.55
CA HIS A 526 13.53 -18.75 -0.36
C HIS A 526 12.75 -19.17 0.90
N GLN A 527 12.29 -18.21 1.71
CA GLN A 527 11.47 -18.49 2.89
C GLN A 527 10.04 -17.99 2.70
N GLU A 528 9.07 -18.88 2.82
CA GLU A 528 7.64 -18.61 2.60
C GLU A 528 6.83 -19.27 3.72
N ASN A 529 5.92 -18.54 4.37
CA ASN A 529 5.12 -19.01 5.52
C ASN A 529 5.95 -19.60 6.70
N GLY A 530 7.25 -19.29 6.77
CA GLY A 530 8.20 -19.86 7.74
C GLY A 530 8.73 -21.25 7.37
N ILE A 531 8.57 -21.68 6.12
CA ILE A 531 9.15 -22.89 5.51
C ILE A 531 10.28 -22.44 4.58
N LEU A 532 11.39 -23.21 4.54
CA LEU A 532 12.52 -22.99 3.64
C LEU A 532 12.36 -23.81 2.34
N TYR A 533 12.54 -23.16 1.20
CA TYR A 533 12.53 -23.77 -0.12
C TYR A 533 13.86 -23.43 -0.82
N SER A 534 14.80 -24.38 -0.79
CA SER A 534 16.05 -24.32 -1.56
C SER A 534 15.91 -25.09 -2.87
N PHE A 535 16.43 -24.54 -3.96
CA PHE A 535 16.39 -25.15 -5.31
C PHE A 535 17.28 -24.42 -6.30
N ASP A 536 17.64 -25.08 -7.40
CA ASP A 536 18.28 -24.45 -8.56
C ASP A 536 17.23 -23.78 -9.46
N THR A 537 17.20 -22.45 -9.44
CA THR A 537 16.30 -21.60 -10.25
C THR A 537 16.55 -21.73 -11.75
N THR A 538 17.72 -22.23 -12.20
CA THR A 538 18.02 -22.52 -13.62
C THR A 538 17.54 -23.90 -14.07
N LYS A 539 16.99 -24.73 -13.18
CA LYS A 539 16.45 -26.06 -13.49
C LYS A 539 14.99 -26.19 -13.11
N CYS A 540 14.64 -25.79 -11.89
CA CYS A 540 13.29 -25.88 -11.35
C CYS A 540 12.56 -24.54 -11.48
N MET A 541 11.31 -24.59 -11.96
CA MET A 541 10.36 -23.49 -11.79
C MET A 541 10.08 -23.26 -10.30
N PHE A 542 9.83 -22.01 -9.89
CA PHE A 542 9.18 -21.68 -8.62
C PHE A 542 7.87 -20.91 -8.83
N SER A 543 6.77 -21.40 -8.27
CA SER A 543 5.46 -20.72 -8.31
C SER A 543 5.19 -19.97 -7.00
N SER A 544 5.53 -18.68 -6.99
CA SER A 544 5.20 -17.70 -5.95
C SER A 544 3.69 -17.45 -5.84
N GLY A 545 2.96 -17.57 -6.95
CA GLY A 545 1.52 -17.30 -7.01
C GLY A 545 0.60 -18.30 -6.30
N ASN A 546 1.12 -19.38 -5.69
CA ASN A 546 0.32 -20.37 -4.95
C ASN A 546 0.34 -20.15 -3.43
N LEU A 547 0.81 -18.98 -2.96
CA LEU A 547 1.01 -18.64 -1.54
C LEU A 547 -0.23 -18.92 -0.66
N SER A 548 -1.43 -18.53 -1.13
CA SER A 548 -2.70 -18.76 -0.45
C SER A 548 -3.02 -20.24 -0.29
N GLU A 549 -2.82 -21.04 -1.33
CA GLU A 549 -3.16 -22.47 -1.32
C GLU A 549 -2.17 -23.30 -0.50
N LYS A 550 -0.87 -22.99 -0.57
CA LYS A 550 0.12 -23.58 0.35
C LYS A 550 -0.20 -23.23 1.81
N LEU A 551 -0.70 -22.02 2.06
CA LEU A 551 -1.14 -21.61 3.39
C LEU A 551 -2.45 -22.31 3.81
N ARG A 552 -3.37 -22.59 2.89
CA ARG A 552 -4.58 -23.39 3.15
C ARG A 552 -4.22 -24.82 3.55
N MET A 553 -3.38 -25.49 2.76
CA MET A 553 -2.86 -26.83 3.08
C MET A 553 -2.11 -26.85 4.43
N ALA A 554 -1.36 -25.80 4.74
CA ALA A 554 -0.64 -25.64 6.02
C ALA A 554 -1.54 -25.47 7.26
N HIS A 555 -2.84 -25.18 7.10
CA HIS A 555 -3.81 -25.04 8.21
C HIS A 555 -4.69 -26.28 8.43
N LEU A 556 -4.52 -27.33 7.63
CA LEU A 556 -5.16 -28.63 7.90
C LEU A 556 -4.55 -29.27 9.15
N ASP A 557 -5.29 -30.14 9.82
CA ASP A 557 -4.76 -30.98 10.90
C ASP A 557 -4.56 -32.41 10.39
N CYS A 558 -3.33 -32.74 10.02
CA CYS A 558 -2.95 -34.00 9.40
C CYS A 558 -2.16 -34.91 10.36
N ARG A 559 -2.18 -34.65 11.68
CA ARG A 559 -1.29 -35.30 12.66
C ARG A 559 -1.29 -36.83 12.63
N ASP A 560 -2.42 -37.44 12.32
CA ASP A 560 -2.58 -38.89 12.20
C ASP A 560 -2.68 -39.39 10.74
N GLU A 561 -2.73 -38.47 9.77
CA GLU A 561 -2.94 -38.75 8.34
C GLU A 561 -1.63 -39.05 7.59
N ILE A 562 -1.70 -40.05 6.71
CA ILE A 562 -0.72 -40.31 5.65
C ILE A 562 -1.18 -39.55 4.38
N VAL A 563 -0.30 -38.70 3.84
CA VAL A 563 -0.56 -37.93 2.62
C VAL A 563 0.29 -38.45 1.46
N VAL A 564 -0.26 -38.44 0.24
CA VAL A 564 0.50 -38.66 -1.00
C VAL A 564 0.45 -37.38 -1.83
N ASP A 565 1.60 -36.78 -2.15
CA ASP A 565 1.72 -35.73 -3.14
C ASP A 565 2.19 -36.37 -4.46
N LEU A 566 1.37 -36.32 -5.51
CA LEU A 566 1.69 -36.92 -6.81
C LEU A 566 2.61 -36.04 -7.68
N PHE A 567 2.81 -34.77 -7.32
CA PHE A 567 3.54 -33.79 -8.11
C PHE A 567 4.38 -32.87 -7.20
N ALA A 568 5.20 -33.47 -6.34
CA ALA A 568 5.82 -32.82 -5.21
C ALA A 568 6.72 -31.62 -5.58
N GLY A 569 7.36 -31.66 -6.76
CA GLY A 569 8.35 -30.68 -7.18
C GLY A 569 9.48 -30.57 -6.15
N ILE A 570 9.78 -29.34 -5.75
CA ILE A 570 10.77 -29.04 -4.70
C ILE A 570 10.22 -29.21 -3.27
N GLY A 571 9.01 -29.76 -3.12
CA GLY A 571 8.25 -29.88 -1.87
C GLY A 571 7.10 -28.88 -1.72
N TYR A 572 6.43 -28.52 -2.81
CA TYR A 572 5.45 -27.43 -2.85
C TYR A 572 4.31 -27.57 -1.83
N PHE A 573 3.70 -28.75 -1.74
CA PHE A 573 2.65 -29.06 -0.75
C PHE A 573 3.14 -30.04 0.31
N VAL A 574 4.07 -30.95 -0.03
CA VAL A 574 4.83 -31.80 0.92
C VAL A 574 5.31 -31.02 2.16
N LEU A 575 5.98 -29.87 1.99
CA LEU A 575 6.54 -29.12 3.12
C LEU A 575 5.45 -28.43 3.96
N PRO A 576 4.42 -27.76 3.39
CA PRO A 576 3.21 -27.36 4.13
C PRO A 576 2.58 -28.48 4.96
N PHE A 577 2.38 -29.66 4.37
CA PHE A 577 1.84 -30.82 5.07
C PHE A 577 2.73 -31.26 6.25
N LEU A 578 4.04 -31.43 6.02
CA LEU A 578 4.97 -31.93 7.03
C LEU A 578 5.29 -30.94 8.16
N VAL A 579 5.49 -29.66 7.81
CA VAL A 579 6.00 -28.63 8.73
C VAL A 579 4.87 -27.97 9.52
N LYS A 580 3.71 -27.73 8.89
CA LYS A 580 2.62 -26.94 9.47
C LYS A 580 1.39 -27.79 9.81
N ALA A 581 0.85 -28.54 8.84
CA ALA A 581 -0.28 -29.45 9.09
C ALA A 581 0.10 -30.70 9.91
N LYS A 582 1.41 -30.91 10.15
CA LYS A 582 1.99 -32.00 10.94
C LYS A 582 1.66 -33.41 10.43
N ALA A 583 1.48 -33.57 9.11
CA ALA A 583 1.27 -34.86 8.45
C ALA A 583 2.16 -35.98 9.03
N LYS A 584 1.55 -37.11 9.39
CA LYS A 584 2.22 -38.25 10.02
C LYS A 584 3.34 -38.80 9.15
N LEU A 585 3.06 -38.91 7.86
CA LEU A 585 3.97 -39.36 6.82
C LEU A 585 3.52 -38.72 5.50
N VAL A 586 4.45 -38.29 4.66
CA VAL A 586 4.17 -37.86 3.29
C VAL A 586 4.98 -38.69 2.31
N TYR A 587 4.29 -39.33 1.37
CA TYR A 587 4.90 -39.87 0.16
C TYR A 587 4.93 -38.77 -0.91
N ALA A 588 6.11 -38.49 -1.45
CA ALA A 588 6.34 -37.39 -2.38
C ALA A 588 6.82 -37.95 -3.74
N CYS A 589 5.92 -38.01 -4.71
CA CYS A 589 6.23 -38.49 -6.05
C CYS A 589 6.77 -37.33 -6.90
N GLU A 590 7.93 -37.52 -7.53
CA GLU A 590 8.54 -36.54 -8.43
C GLU A 590 9.45 -37.24 -9.45
N TRP A 591 9.54 -36.71 -10.67
CA TRP A 591 10.31 -37.31 -11.77
C TRP A 591 11.42 -36.40 -12.33
N ASN A 592 11.44 -35.11 -11.99
CA ASN A 592 12.51 -34.20 -12.36
C ASN A 592 13.70 -34.39 -11.38
N PRO A 593 14.88 -34.85 -11.84
CA PRO A 593 16.02 -35.13 -10.95
C PRO A 593 16.54 -33.88 -10.22
N HIS A 594 16.36 -32.69 -10.79
CA HIS A 594 16.71 -31.44 -10.13
C HIS A 594 15.70 -31.09 -9.01
N ALA A 595 14.42 -31.39 -9.23
CA ALA A 595 13.38 -31.18 -8.23
C ALA A 595 13.50 -32.19 -7.08
N ILE A 596 13.80 -33.46 -7.38
CA ILE A 596 14.16 -34.50 -6.39
C ILE A 596 15.31 -34.02 -5.50
N LYS A 597 16.43 -33.56 -6.09
CA LYS A 597 17.60 -33.06 -5.33
C LYS A 597 17.25 -31.86 -4.44
N ALA A 598 16.39 -30.96 -4.92
CA ALA A 598 15.88 -29.83 -4.15
C ALA A 598 14.98 -30.28 -2.99
N LEU A 599 14.03 -31.17 -3.25
CA LEU A 599 13.14 -31.77 -2.24
C LEU A 599 13.92 -32.51 -1.15
N GLN A 600 14.90 -33.35 -1.54
CA GLN A 600 15.82 -34.03 -0.63
C GLN A 600 16.53 -33.05 0.31
N HIS A 601 17.05 -31.93 -0.22
CA HIS A 601 17.64 -30.87 0.62
C HIS A 601 16.58 -30.22 1.53
N ASN A 602 15.38 -29.93 1.01
CA ASN A 602 14.37 -29.16 1.74
C ASN A 602 13.75 -29.91 2.91
N VAL A 603 13.53 -31.23 2.80
CA VAL A 603 13.01 -32.02 3.93
C VAL A 603 14.02 -32.10 5.07
N HIS A 604 15.32 -32.09 4.78
CA HIS A 604 16.37 -31.97 5.79
C HIS A 604 16.45 -30.54 6.36
N ALA A 605 16.46 -29.50 5.51
CA ALA A 605 16.55 -28.11 5.93
C ALA A 605 15.37 -27.63 6.79
N ASN A 606 14.19 -28.25 6.66
CA ASN A 606 13.02 -27.98 7.50
C ASN A 606 12.85 -28.96 8.67
N LEU A 607 13.80 -29.90 8.88
CA LEU A 607 13.76 -30.91 9.95
C LEU A 607 12.51 -31.82 9.90
N VAL A 608 12.21 -32.36 8.71
CA VAL A 608 11.04 -33.24 8.45
C VAL A 608 11.36 -34.46 7.56
N ALA A 609 12.64 -34.75 7.31
CA ALA A 609 13.08 -35.87 6.47
C ALA A 609 12.67 -37.25 7.02
N ASP A 610 12.55 -37.37 8.34
CA ASP A 610 12.05 -38.54 9.07
C ASP A 610 10.62 -38.95 8.69
N ARG A 611 9.81 -38.01 8.19
CA ARG A 611 8.41 -38.22 7.79
C ARG A 611 8.18 -38.06 6.29
N CYS A 612 9.23 -38.01 5.46
CA CYS A 612 9.09 -37.89 4.01
C CYS A 612 9.71 -39.10 3.28
N ILE A 613 8.90 -39.81 2.49
CA ILE A 613 9.37 -40.85 1.56
C ILE A 613 9.29 -40.29 0.14
N ILE A 614 10.44 -40.07 -0.48
CA ILE A 614 10.52 -39.56 -1.86
C ILE A 614 10.47 -40.76 -2.81
N LEU A 615 9.60 -40.69 -3.82
CA LEU A 615 9.37 -41.74 -4.80
C LEU A 615 9.75 -41.21 -6.19
N GLU A 616 10.94 -41.59 -6.63
CA GLU A 616 11.56 -41.06 -7.85
C GLU A 616 11.00 -41.75 -9.10
N GLY A 617 10.38 -40.97 -9.99
CA GLY A 617 9.83 -41.42 -11.27
C GLY A 617 8.35 -41.08 -11.49
N ASP A 618 7.79 -41.57 -12.59
CA ASP A 618 6.40 -41.30 -13.00
C ASP A 618 5.40 -41.82 -11.97
N ASN A 619 4.62 -40.91 -11.36
CA ASN A 619 3.66 -41.24 -10.30
C ASN A 619 2.62 -42.29 -10.71
N ARG A 620 2.37 -42.48 -12.00
CA ARG A 620 1.44 -43.50 -12.54
C ARG A 620 1.97 -44.93 -12.37
N VAL A 621 3.27 -45.06 -12.13
CA VAL A 621 3.99 -46.30 -11.85
C VAL A 621 4.49 -46.36 -10.40
N THR A 622 4.97 -45.23 -9.86
CA THR A 622 5.70 -45.17 -8.58
C THR A 622 4.83 -44.87 -7.36
N ALA A 623 3.63 -44.30 -7.52
CA ALA A 623 2.79 -43.96 -6.37
C ALA A 623 2.40 -45.20 -5.55
N PRO A 624 2.33 -45.08 -4.21
CA PRO A 624 1.94 -46.18 -3.34
C PRO A 624 0.44 -46.48 -3.50
N LYS A 625 -0.02 -47.63 -3.01
CA LYS A 625 -1.42 -48.07 -3.14
C LYS A 625 -2.02 -48.40 -1.78
N GLY A 626 -3.25 -47.97 -1.51
CA GLY A 626 -3.97 -48.31 -0.28
C GLY A 626 -3.41 -47.70 1.00
N VAL A 627 -2.64 -46.59 0.93
CA VAL A 627 -1.92 -46.03 2.10
C VAL A 627 -2.42 -44.66 2.55
N ALA A 628 -3.03 -43.87 1.66
CA ALA A 628 -3.27 -42.45 1.90
C ALA A 628 -4.65 -42.17 2.49
N ASP A 629 -4.71 -41.36 3.54
CA ASP A 629 -5.94 -40.72 3.99
C ASP A 629 -6.25 -39.48 3.11
N ARG A 630 -5.22 -38.93 2.45
CA ARG A 630 -5.27 -37.72 1.63
C ARG A 630 -4.31 -37.77 0.45
N VAL A 631 -4.72 -37.30 -0.73
CA VAL A 631 -3.85 -37.17 -1.93
C VAL A 631 -3.89 -35.75 -2.47
N CYS A 632 -2.72 -35.18 -2.76
CA CYS A 632 -2.58 -33.89 -3.43
C CYS A 632 -2.20 -34.08 -4.89
N LEU A 633 -2.94 -33.43 -5.78
CA LEU A 633 -2.74 -33.45 -7.23
C LEU A 633 -2.38 -32.05 -7.73
N GLY A 634 -1.23 -31.52 -7.29
CA GLY A 634 -0.78 -30.13 -7.50
C GLY A 634 -0.54 -29.67 -8.94
N LEU A 635 -0.88 -30.47 -9.96
CA LEU A 635 -0.60 -30.19 -11.38
C LEU A 635 -1.74 -29.42 -12.07
N ILE A 636 -1.44 -28.20 -12.50
CA ILE A 636 -2.22 -27.43 -13.49
C ILE A 636 -1.59 -27.58 -14.90
N PRO A 637 -2.31 -27.49 -16.03
CA PRO A 637 -3.74 -27.14 -16.15
C PRO A 637 -4.69 -28.29 -15.80
N SER A 638 -4.23 -29.54 -15.83
CA SER A 638 -5.00 -30.71 -15.38
C SER A 638 -4.06 -31.77 -14.81
N SER A 639 -4.60 -32.59 -13.90
CA SER A 639 -3.97 -33.74 -13.26
C SER A 639 -4.57 -35.10 -13.70
N GLU A 640 -5.50 -35.06 -14.66
CA GLU A 640 -6.35 -36.18 -15.11
C GLU A 640 -5.61 -37.48 -15.41
N GLY A 641 -4.46 -37.40 -16.09
CA GLY A 641 -3.62 -38.57 -16.41
C GLY A 641 -3.09 -39.34 -15.19
N SER A 642 -3.21 -38.78 -13.98
CA SER A 642 -2.83 -39.41 -12.71
C SER A 642 -4.02 -39.69 -11.78
N TRP A 643 -5.26 -39.46 -12.19
CA TRP A 643 -6.44 -39.70 -11.32
C TRP A 643 -6.59 -41.17 -10.90
N ILE A 644 -6.25 -42.11 -11.79
CA ILE A 644 -6.20 -43.55 -11.47
C ILE A 644 -5.14 -43.84 -10.38
N ALA A 645 -3.98 -43.17 -10.43
CA ALA A 645 -2.96 -43.30 -9.39
C ALA A 645 -3.43 -42.70 -8.05
N ALA A 646 -4.14 -41.57 -8.08
CA ALA A 646 -4.70 -40.94 -6.89
C ALA A 646 -5.78 -41.79 -6.19
N VAL A 647 -6.70 -42.37 -6.96
CA VAL A 647 -7.72 -43.32 -6.45
C VAL A 647 -7.06 -44.56 -5.87
N ARG A 648 -6.06 -45.15 -6.57
CA ARG A 648 -5.29 -46.30 -6.06
C ARG A 648 -4.49 -45.98 -4.79
N ALA A 649 -4.04 -44.74 -4.62
CA ALA A 649 -3.22 -44.33 -3.48
C ALA A 649 -4.02 -44.19 -2.18
N LEU A 650 -5.29 -43.77 -2.27
CA LEU A 650 -6.21 -43.74 -1.14
C LEU A 650 -6.43 -45.13 -0.52
N ARG A 651 -6.73 -45.15 0.78
CA ARG A 651 -7.10 -46.36 1.53
C ARG A 651 -8.50 -46.85 1.15
N ALA A 652 -8.78 -48.14 1.39
CA ALA A 652 -10.04 -48.77 0.97
C ALA A 652 -11.30 -48.11 1.59
N GLU A 653 -11.15 -47.52 2.77
CA GLU A 653 -12.19 -46.78 3.50
C GLU A 653 -12.53 -45.40 2.87
N GLY A 654 -11.71 -44.93 1.92
CA GLY A 654 -11.79 -43.62 1.27
C GLY A 654 -10.78 -42.60 1.84
N GLY A 655 -11.05 -41.31 1.64
CA GLY A 655 -10.17 -40.20 2.01
C GLY A 655 -10.50 -38.91 1.26
N VAL A 656 -9.52 -38.01 1.09
CA VAL A 656 -9.70 -36.72 0.38
C VAL A 656 -8.70 -36.57 -0.77
N LEU A 657 -9.18 -36.23 -1.97
CA LEU A 657 -8.35 -35.81 -3.11
C LEU A 657 -8.38 -34.29 -3.26
N HIS A 658 -7.24 -33.65 -3.36
CA HIS A 658 -7.12 -32.22 -3.69
C HIS A 658 -6.75 -32.08 -5.17
N VAL A 659 -7.76 -31.92 -6.04
CA VAL A 659 -7.62 -31.92 -7.50
C VAL A 659 -7.42 -30.51 -8.02
N HIS A 660 -6.21 -30.17 -8.48
CA HIS A 660 -5.93 -28.86 -9.07
C HIS A 660 -6.32 -28.83 -10.56
N GLY A 661 -6.81 -27.69 -11.03
CA GLY A 661 -7.11 -27.46 -12.45
C GLY A 661 -7.07 -25.98 -12.85
N ASN A 662 -6.78 -25.71 -14.12
CA ASN A 662 -7.01 -24.41 -14.76
C ASN A 662 -8.30 -24.52 -15.59
N VAL A 663 -9.31 -23.74 -15.24
CA VAL A 663 -10.68 -23.90 -15.74
C VAL A 663 -11.21 -22.56 -16.25
N ASN A 664 -12.05 -22.56 -17.28
CA ASN A 664 -12.74 -21.36 -17.74
C ASN A 664 -13.72 -20.86 -16.65
N ASP A 665 -13.82 -19.55 -16.44
CA ASP A 665 -14.72 -18.98 -15.43
C ASP A 665 -16.21 -19.25 -15.69
N SER A 666 -16.59 -19.56 -16.93
CA SER A 666 -17.93 -20.04 -17.31
C SER A 666 -18.13 -21.56 -17.15
N GLU A 667 -17.07 -22.35 -17.01
CA GLU A 667 -17.09 -23.82 -16.96
C GLU A 667 -16.87 -24.39 -15.54
N GLU A 668 -16.81 -23.52 -14.52
CA GLU A 668 -16.51 -23.89 -13.12
C GLU A 668 -17.41 -25.03 -12.60
N ASN A 669 -18.72 -24.99 -12.89
CA ASN A 669 -19.67 -26.02 -12.44
C ASN A 669 -19.58 -27.34 -13.24
N SER A 670 -19.37 -27.28 -14.56
CA SER A 670 -19.28 -28.47 -15.40
C SER A 670 -17.98 -29.23 -15.16
N TRP A 671 -16.87 -28.52 -14.90
CA TRP A 671 -15.60 -29.12 -14.49
C TRP A 671 -15.73 -29.88 -13.16
N LEU A 672 -16.45 -29.34 -12.17
CA LEU A 672 -16.65 -30.01 -10.88
C LEU A 672 -17.49 -31.30 -11.01
N ALA A 673 -18.58 -31.24 -11.77
CA ALA A 673 -19.40 -32.41 -12.07
C ALA A 673 -18.57 -33.49 -12.81
N TYR A 674 -17.70 -33.07 -13.74
CA TYR A 674 -16.79 -33.96 -14.45
C TYR A 674 -15.73 -34.59 -13.52
N VAL A 675 -15.09 -33.81 -12.65
CA VAL A 675 -14.10 -34.33 -11.68
C VAL A 675 -14.74 -35.35 -10.73
N VAL A 676 -15.86 -35.00 -10.10
CA VAL A 676 -16.55 -35.89 -9.13
C VAL A 676 -17.03 -37.18 -9.81
N SER A 677 -17.66 -37.06 -10.99
CA SER A 677 -18.11 -38.23 -11.78
C SER A 677 -16.93 -39.11 -12.21
N SER A 678 -15.86 -38.54 -12.76
CA SER A 678 -14.69 -39.29 -13.19
C SER A 678 -13.99 -40.02 -12.04
N ILE A 679 -13.84 -39.39 -10.86
CA ILE A 679 -13.27 -40.06 -9.68
C ILE A 679 -14.17 -41.23 -9.22
N GLY A 680 -15.50 -41.06 -9.21
CA GLY A 680 -16.44 -42.14 -8.91
C GLY A 680 -16.36 -43.32 -9.90
N ASN A 681 -16.34 -43.02 -11.20
CA ASN A 681 -16.21 -44.03 -12.26
C ASN A 681 -14.86 -44.79 -12.17
N ILE A 682 -13.76 -44.07 -11.86
CA ILE A 682 -12.45 -44.68 -11.64
C ILE A 682 -12.47 -45.57 -10.41
N ALA A 683 -13.02 -45.11 -9.27
CA ALA A 683 -13.15 -45.92 -8.05
C ALA A 683 -13.93 -47.22 -8.32
N GLN A 684 -15.08 -47.13 -9.00
CA GLN A 684 -15.84 -48.31 -9.40
C GLN A 684 -15.03 -49.27 -10.30
N SER A 685 -14.25 -48.74 -11.26
CA SER A 685 -13.41 -49.56 -12.14
C SER A 685 -12.23 -50.24 -11.43
N GLU A 686 -11.76 -49.67 -10.33
CA GLU A 686 -10.74 -50.24 -9.44
C GLU A 686 -11.33 -51.16 -8.36
N GLY A 687 -12.65 -51.40 -8.37
CA GLY A 687 -13.35 -52.26 -7.42
C GLY A 687 -13.67 -51.61 -6.06
N LEU A 688 -13.59 -50.28 -5.97
CA LEU A 688 -13.78 -49.50 -4.75
C LEU A 688 -15.21 -48.93 -4.69
N ALA A 689 -16.00 -49.44 -3.75
CA ALA A 689 -17.39 -49.01 -3.52
C ALA A 689 -17.42 -47.73 -2.65
N TRP A 690 -17.27 -46.56 -3.29
CA TRP A 690 -17.25 -45.27 -2.63
C TRP A 690 -18.42 -44.36 -3.01
N ASP A 691 -18.97 -43.67 -2.02
CA ASP A 691 -19.62 -42.37 -2.20
C ASP A 691 -18.53 -41.32 -2.50
N VAL A 692 -18.73 -40.53 -3.54
CA VAL A 692 -17.77 -39.54 -4.04
C VAL A 692 -18.47 -38.21 -4.21
N SER A 693 -18.06 -37.21 -3.43
CA SER A 693 -18.74 -35.91 -3.34
C SER A 693 -17.74 -34.74 -3.23
N LEU A 694 -18.17 -33.54 -3.61
CA LEU A 694 -17.37 -32.33 -3.44
C LEU A 694 -17.47 -31.85 -1.99
N GLN A 695 -16.35 -31.78 -1.27
CA GLN A 695 -16.27 -31.27 0.10
C GLN A 695 -16.05 -29.75 0.13
N HIS A 696 -15.18 -29.22 -0.75
CA HIS A 696 -14.90 -27.79 -0.88
C HIS A 696 -14.41 -27.44 -2.28
N LEU A 697 -14.60 -26.18 -2.68
CA LEU A 697 -14.04 -25.59 -3.88
C LEU A 697 -13.21 -24.36 -3.54
N GLU A 698 -11.90 -24.47 -3.69
CA GLU A 698 -10.99 -23.34 -3.55
C GLU A 698 -10.76 -22.61 -4.87
N ARG A 699 -10.75 -21.28 -4.82
CA ARG A 699 -10.63 -20.39 -5.98
C ARG A 699 -9.30 -19.62 -5.92
N VAL A 700 -8.21 -20.37 -5.92
CA VAL A 700 -6.84 -19.94 -5.57
C VAL A 700 -6.44 -18.60 -6.20
N LYS A 701 -6.63 -18.44 -7.51
CA LYS A 701 -6.26 -17.22 -8.28
C LYS A 701 -6.81 -17.24 -9.70
N TRP A 702 -6.74 -16.10 -10.38
CA TRP A 702 -6.77 -16.08 -11.85
C TRP A 702 -5.41 -16.54 -12.41
N TYR A 703 -5.43 -17.47 -13.35
CA TYR A 703 -4.26 -17.93 -14.10
C TYR A 703 -4.06 -17.11 -15.39
N GLY A 704 -5.15 -16.70 -16.03
CA GLY A 704 -5.15 -15.85 -17.23
C GLY A 704 -6.52 -15.20 -17.45
N PRO A 705 -6.72 -14.46 -18.56
CA PRO A 705 -8.03 -13.95 -18.94
C PRO A 705 -9.03 -15.11 -19.04
N HIS A 706 -10.14 -15.02 -18.32
CA HIS A 706 -11.18 -16.06 -18.20
C HIS A 706 -10.72 -17.43 -17.69
N ILE A 707 -9.47 -17.61 -17.25
CA ILE A 707 -8.95 -18.88 -16.73
C ILE A 707 -8.62 -18.73 -15.24
N ARG A 708 -9.30 -19.50 -14.40
CA ARG A 708 -9.11 -19.57 -12.95
C ARG A 708 -8.35 -20.85 -12.59
N HIS A 709 -7.39 -20.76 -11.66
CA HIS A 709 -6.83 -21.93 -11.00
C HIS A 709 -7.75 -22.29 -9.82
N LEU A 710 -8.35 -23.48 -9.90
CA LEU A 710 -9.23 -24.08 -8.91
C LEU A 710 -8.54 -25.25 -8.18
N VAL A 711 -9.02 -25.55 -6.98
CA VAL A 711 -8.81 -26.85 -6.33
C VAL A 711 -10.15 -27.40 -5.87
N ALA A 712 -10.52 -28.59 -6.37
CA ALA A 712 -11.65 -29.34 -5.87
C ALA A 712 -11.17 -30.30 -4.78
N ASP A 713 -11.64 -30.10 -3.55
CA ASP A 713 -11.45 -31.05 -2.46
C ASP A 713 -12.56 -32.10 -2.57
N VAL A 714 -12.25 -33.25 -3.17
CA VAL A 714 -13.19 -34.35 -3.37
C VAL A 714 -13.09 -35.33 -2.22
N ARG A 715 -14.20 -35.58 -1.53
CA ARG A 715 -14.31 -36.62 -0.51
C ARG A 715 -14.69 -37.94 -1.16
N CYS A 716 -13.92 -38.97 -0.87
CA CYS A 716 -14.28 -40.36 -1.09
C CYS A 716 -14.58 -41.01 0.26
N LYS A 717 -15.62 -41.84 0.34
CA LYS A 717 -16.00 -42.56 1.55
C LYS A 717 -16.60 -43.91 1.18
N GLN A 718 -16.17 -44.98 1.85
CA GLN A 718 -16.79 -46.31 1.69
C GLN A 718 -18.30 -46.30 2.00
N LEU A 719 -19.05 -47.01 1.14
CA LEU A 719 -20.48 -47.28 1.24
C LEU A 719 -20.80 -48.35 2.30
#